data_AF-A0A5Q4EQR7-F1
#
_entry.id   AF-A0A5Q4EQR7-F1
#
_cell.length_a   1.000
_cell.length_b   1.000
_cell.length_c   1.000
_cell.angle_alpha   90.00
_cell.angle_beta   90.00
_cell.angle_gamma   90.00
#
_symmetry.space_group_name_H-M   'P 1'
#
loop_
_entity.id
_entity.type
_entity.pdbx_description
1 polymer ?
#
loop_
_entity_poly.entity_id
_entity_poly.type
_entity_poly.pdbx_seq_one_letter_code
_entity_poly.pdbx_strand_id
1 'polypeptide(L)'
;MLRFSSGSQRSDRRCARRGQPDGNVEHKTRPGGLSSSPAEARNVAWRTGMLLNRTRSVVSLIVLLAAGAMTTTGADRANHSRLALDEASELLREGSLIEARHLLRGLDRNELEELERERAFELMTAIDRRLRNADQDELNIQRAMLAIRLGDLREADRLAHAVRRSDGASSAQRQEAADLLTRASESRLELIEFVGPAIEQAILDFENGMYPEAKAHLDSVHRSGVRLTTTQLRMLERTRDRIMQLEKTRGRPFEFQQISLGLLQPGTVTRREDPAADRPETMREEQPDEAAPDGADEDMFIQALRFDAQRLLAEADRAFEAGRYSEAMRRYSEVVAAPYREHLSNEEATQAESRMAEIRVRLQLDDADQLEELVRIREIMADQSRAEFDNFISEARQALSEGDTERARNLAAQARLRLADSRDLFSETEYSERLSRQQNLLQEIIAADEQIRQRQVETRERRLAQESQQAELRRQREIEDRINESLNRVRALQMEQKYQEALQIVDQILFLDPQHPTGLLLKDVLQDVVIFRDFELTQRAKSLSYSREFNEIQRSKILPRDLLEYPPDWPELSIRRGEPTAFAESPADRRMLAEIDSRRIPASFRDNTLEDVLEFVARVTNLNMDVDWDSLADIGVDRDALVTLNLQPMPVRIVLNRVLEKVSPDRFSRANWAVNDGLLVVASDQDLRKNTFIQLYDVRDMLFQIPSFTEFPALDLDSVLAQRRGGGAGGIFRDTDQQGGDRRTKEELKDALIEIIQTNVDFEGWRDNGGDTGIIQELNDNLIITNTARNHRAINGLLRQLREVRAIQINVEARFLVVTQDFFEQIGFDIDVIFNAQNSQFKDALAQQEEFGLVVTPQGGSGRTSLLPSNLIAPFFNQPASSQSANIDFTFQNPGAAPGTPALIGAEPVQFVVTRPDSTSMIPVQQNSNNLAQSLLGGSSFATDILSMSPAIGIAGTFLDDIQVDFLVEATQADRRNVVMTMPRLTFTNGHAANIFVTTQTAFVSDLAPVVGTNAVAFDPTVDVINTGFTLGVEGVVSADRRYVTLTLQTQLAELVSFAREEVSAQTGGGTQQGVPSGAVTSDIQLPIVQVTSLSTGATVPDKGTLLVGGQRLSSEVEVETGVPVLSKLPIINRFFTNRIQSKEEQTLLILIKPTILIQNEEEEKNFPGLLDSLQNRFDSGF
;
A
#
# COMPACT_ATOMS: atom_id res chain seq x y z
N MET A 1 15.27 -67.07 -11.30
CA MET A 1 16.46 -67.94 -11.32
C MET A 1 17.67 -66.99 -11.45
N LEU A 2 18.69 -66.98 -10.57
CA LEU A 2 19.73 -68.02 -10.29
C LEU A 2 20.63 -68.25 -11.52
N ARG A 3 21.98 -68.29 -11.48
CA ARG A 3 23.04 -68.20 -10.42
C ARG A 3 24.43 -67.98 -11.13
N PHE A 4 25.64 -67.78 -10.57
CA PHE A 4 26.23 -67.73 -9.21
C PHE A 4 27.66 -67.07 -9.28
N SER A 5 28.22 -66.58 -8.14
CA SER A 5 29.69 -66.40 -7.85
C SER A 5 30.55 -65.43 -8.71
N SER A 6 31.54 -64.65 -8.22
CA SER A 6 32.05 -64.17 -6.89
C SER A 6 33.36 -63.36 -7.14
N GLY A 7 33.89 -62.43 -6.33
CA GLY A 7 33.58 -61.84 -5.00
C GLY A 7 34.84 -61.15 -4.38
N SER A 8 34.74 -60.49 -3.20
CA SER A 8 35.83 -59.79 -2.44
C SER A 8 36.26 -58.40 -3.00
N GLN A 9 36.56 -57.32 -2.24
CA GLN A 9 36.59 -57.09 -0.78
C GLN A 9 36.50 -55.56 -0.39
N ARG A 10 35.76 -55.21 0.71
CA ARG A 10 35.90 -53.99 1.61
C ARG A 10 35.78 -52.56 1.01
N SER A 11 35.52 -51.45 1.74
CA SER A 11 34.84 -51.03 3.02
C SER A 11 35.18 -49.52 3.26
N ASP A 12 34.49 -48.58 3.94
CA ASP A 12 33.24 -48.41 4.75
C ASP A 12 33.01 -46.85 4.91
N ARG A 13 31.86 -46.38 5.43
CA ARG A 13 31.55 -45.00 5.99
C ARG A 13 31.18 -43.85 5.02
N ARG A 14 30.28 -42.90 5.37
CA ARG A 14 29.35 -42.72 6.54
C ARG A 14 28.21 -41.73 6.21
N CYS A 15 27.20 -41.62 7.10
CA CYS A 15 26.13 -40.62 7.01
C CYS A 15 25.64 -40.14 8.41
N ALA A 16 24.87 -39.04 8.44
CA ALA A 16 24.05 -38.47 9.54
C ALA A 16 24.72 -37.96 10.85
N ARG A 17 24.13 -36.90 11.44
CA ARG A 17 24.38 -36.40 12.82
C ARG A 17 23.29 -35.43 13.31
N ARG A 18 22.82 -35.58 14.56
CA ARG A 18 22.02 -34.61 15.35
C ARG A 18 22.09 -35.01 16.84
N GLY A 19 22.09 -34.05 17.77
CA GLY A 19 21.94 -34.30 19.22
C GLY A 19 23.20 -34.16 20.10
N GLN A 20 23.01 -33.56 21.28
CA GLN A 20 23.91 -33.42 22.45
C GLN A 20 23.52 -34.49 23.52
N PRO A 21 24.22 -34.72 24.68
CA PRO A 21 24.70 -33.69 25.63
C PRO A 21 26.05 -33.98 26.35
N ASP A 22 26.39 -33.11 27.32
CA ASP A 22 27.25 -33.20 28.54
C ASP A 22 28.58 -34.00 28.57
N GLY A 23 29.65 -33.54 29.26
CA GLY A 23 29.85 -32.29 30.03
C GLY A 23 31.19 -32.28 30.81
N ASN A 24 31.54 -31.12 31.41
CA ASN A 24 32.69 -30.85 32.33
C ASN A 24 34.12 -31.11 31.82
N VAL A 25 35.21 -30.47 32.28
CA VAL A 25 35.59 -29.18 32.92
C VAL A 25 37.01 -29.44 33.48
N GLU A 26 37.99 -28.55 33.26
CA GLU A 26 38.96 -28.07 34.27
C GLU A 26 39.97 -27.06 33.68
N HIS A 27 40.63 -26.31 34.57
CA HIS A 27 41.40 -25.09 34.29
C HIS A 27 42.78 -25.30 33.65
N LYS A 28 43.26 -24.27 32.91
CA LYS A 28 44.53 -23.62 33.29
C LYS A 28 44.68 -22.15 32.87
N THR A 29 45.25 -21.39 33.80
CA THR A 29 45.47 -19.94 33.82
C THR A 29 46.66 -19.48 32.96
N ARG A 30 46.63 -18.24 32.44
CA ARG A 30 47.40 -17.08 32.99
C ARG A 30 47.15 -15.75 32.22
N PRO A 31 47.56 -14.57 32.77
CA PRO A 31 47.08 -13.25 32.30
C PRO A 31 48.17 -12.21 31.94
N GLY A 32 47.75 -11.10 31.31
CA GLY A 32 48.03 -9.72 31.77
C GLY A 32 49.38 -9.03 31.44
N GLY A 33 49.29 -7.80 30.90
CA GLY A 33 50.41 -6.84 30.77
C GLY A 33 50.21 -5.87 29.58
N LEU A 34 49.54 -4.72 29.73
CA LEU A 34 50.08 -3.42 30.17
C LEU A 34 51.20 -2.81 29.29
N SER A 35 50.83 -1.87 28.43
CA SER A 35 51.50 -0.56 28.33
C SER A 35 50.53 0.48 27.73
N SER A 36 50.65 1.75 28.12
CA SER A 36 49.82 2.85 27.64
C SER A 36 50.64 3.86 26.85
N SER A 37 50.04 4.50 25.85
CA SER A 37 50.67 5.56 25.05
C SER A 37 49.97 6.91 25.30
N PRO A 38 50.70 8.01 25.60
CA PRO A 38 50.11 9.32 25.90
C PRO A 38 49.62 10.09 24.64
N ALA A 39 49.50 9.42 23.49
CA ALA A 39 49.10 10.04 22.23
C ALA A 39 47.59 10.36 22.16
N GLU A 40 46.73 9.43 22.57
CA GLU A 40 45.26 9.54 22.37
C GLU A 40 44.65 10.70 23.17
N ALA A 41 45.12 10.92 24.40
CA ALA A 41 44.66 12.01 25.27
C ALA A 41 44.88 13.41 24.66
N ARG A 42 45.85 13.59 23.76
CA ARG A 42 46.10 14.88 23.10
C ARG A 42 45.17 15.12 21.90
N ASN A 43 44.72 14.06 21.22
CA ASN A 43 43.82 14.18 20.08
C ASN A 43 42.38 14.52 20.49
N VAL A 44 41.90 14.01 21.63
CA VAL A 44 40.55 14.30 22.14
C VAL A 44 40.39 15.79 22.48
N ALA A 45 41.37 16.38 23.18
CA ALA A 45 41.35 17.80 23.53
C ALA A 45 41.50 18.75 22.33
N TRP A 46 42.09 18.30 21.22
CA TRP A 46 42.21 19.10 20.00
C TRP A 46 40.91 19.07 19.16
N ARG A 47 40.23 17.91 19.11
CA ARG A 47 38.93 17.77 18.43
C ARG A 47 37.83 18.63 19.07
N THR A 48 37.70 18.61 20.41
CA THR A 48 36.61 19.33 21.11
C THR A 48 36.70 20.86 20.95
N GLY A 49 37.91 21.43 20.92
CA GLY A 49 38.11 22.87 20.73
C GLY A 49 37.77 23.37 19.32
N MET A 50 38.04 22.57 18.28
CA MET A 50 37.86 22.98 16.89
C MET A 50 36.38 22.94 16.45
N LEU A 51 35.59 22.01 16.99
CA LEU A 51 34.17 21.87 16.71
C LEU A 51 33.36 23.12 17.14
N LEU A 52 33.67 23.73 18.29
CA LEU A 52 32.83 24.80 18.88
C LEU A 52 32.63 26.05 18.00
N ASN A 53 33.63 26.42 17.19
CA ASN A 53 33.51 27.58 16.29
C ASN A 53 32.83 27.22 14.96
N ARG A 54 33.00 25.98 14.47
CA ARG A 54 32.36 25.52 13.23
C ARG A 54 30.89 25.18 13.41
N THR A 55 30.48 24.60 14.54
CA THR A 55 29.07 24.23 14.79
C THR A 55 28.10 25.40 14.73
N ARG A 56 28.53 26.64 15.04
CA ARG A 56 27.72 27.85 14.81
C ARG A 56 27.42 28.07 13.31
N SER A 57 28.38 27.82 12.43
CA SER A 57 28.19 27.92 10.97
C SER A 57 27.21 26.87 10.45
N VAL A 58 27.34 25.62 10.91
CA VAL A 58 26.43 24.53 10.51
C VAL A 58 25.01 24.78 11.02
N VAL A 59 24.85 25.29 12.25
CA VAL A 59 23.55 25.74 12.76
C VAL A 59 22.98 26.87 11.90
N SER A 60 23.76 27.90 11.57
CA SER A 60 23.31 28.97 10.67
C SER A 60 22.89 28.45 9.29
N LEU A 61 23.58 27.44 8.73
CA LEU A 61 23.23 26.87 7.43
C LEU A 61 21.94 26.03 7.48
N ILE A 62 21.76 25.19 8.51
CA ILE A 62 20.52 24.43 8.73
C ILE A 62 19.33 25.38 8.98
N VAL A 63 19.54 26.46 9.74
CA VAL A 63 18.52 27.48 10.00
C VAL A 63 18.21 28.29 8.73
N LEU A 64 19.19 28.60 7.88
CA LEU A 64 18.94 29.25 6.59
C LEU A 64 18.15 28.35 5.63
N LEU A 65 18.42 27.04 5.60
CA LEU A 65 17.61 26.10 4.81
C LEU A 65 16.17 26.01 5.32
N ALA A 66 15.96 26.06 6.64
CA ALA A 66 14.62 26.08 7.23
C ALA A 66 13.85 27.40 6.99
N ALA A 67 14.54 28.54 7.01
CA ALA A 67 13.92 29.87 6.85
C ALA A 67 13.82 30.36 5.38
N GLY A 68 14.71 29.88 4.50
CA GLY A 68 14.88 30.37 3.13
C GLY A 68 13.67 30.17 2.23
N ALA A 69 12.77 29.25 2.58
CA ALA A 69 11.52 28.99 1.85
C ALA A 69 10.64 30.25 1.69
N MET A 70 10.71 31.22 2.63
CA MET A 70 9.74 32.31 2.70
C MET A 70 10.14 33.65 2.04
N THR A 71 11.43 33.92 1.75
CA THR A 71 11.84 35.27 1.24
C THR A 71 13.01 35.35 0.26
N THR A 72 13.84 34.31 0.04
CA THR A 72 15.09 34.47 -0.73
C THR A 72 14.98 34.22 -2.24
N THR A 73 15.81 34.92 -3.01
CA THR A 73 15.98 34.79 -4.46
C THR A 73 16.66 33.49 -4.87
N GLY A 74 16.34 32.97 -6.07
CA GLY A 74 16.83 31.66 -6.53
C GLY A 74 18.36 31.52 -6.63
N ALA A 75 19.07 32.60 -6.92
CA ALA A 75 20.53 32.61 -6.94
C ALA A 75 21.15 32.38 -5.54
N ASP A 76 20.48 32.79 -4.46
CA ASP A 76 20.93 32.55 -3.10
C ASP A 76 20.69 31.10 -2.69
N ARG A 77 19.53 30.53 -3.08
CA ARG A 77 19.19 29.11 -2.84
C ARG A 77 20.23 28.16 -3.44
N ALA A 78 20.67 28.40 -4.68
CA ALA A 78 21.72 27.61 -5.34
C ALA A 78 23.11 27.74 -4.66
N ASN A 79 23.40 28.86 -3.98
CA ASN A 79 24.60 28.95 -3.15
C ASN A 79 24.44 28.17 -1.83
N HIS A 80 23.24 28.11 -1.26
CA HIS A 80 22.95 27.34 -0.05
C HIS A 80 22.93 25.82 -0.29
N SER A 81 22.44 25.33 -1.45
CA SER A 81 22.55 23.91 -1.80
C SER A 81 24.01 23.47 -1.91
N ARG A 82 24.84 24.22 -2.64
CA ARG A 82 26.28 23.95 -2.81
C ARG A 82 27.02 23.91 -1.47
N LEU A 83 26.80 24.92 -0.61
CA LEU A 83 27.36 24.94 0.76
C LEU A 83 26.93 23.72 1.59
N ALA A 84 25.67 23.30 1.50
CA ALA A 84 25.18 22.13 2.24
C ALA A 84 25.73 20.79 1.71
N LEU A 85 25.97 20.68 0.40
CA LEU A 85 26.63 19.51 -0.21
C LEU A 85 28.11 19.42 0.18
N ASP A 86 28.82 20.55 0.22
CA ASP A 86 30.21 20.61 0.67
C ASP A 86 30.32 20.27 2.17
N GLU A 87 29.51 20.88 3.03
CA GLU A 87 29.47 20.61 4.48
C GLU A 87 29.10 19.15 4.79
N ALA A 88 28.09 18.58 4.10
CA ALA A 88 27.75 17.17 4.24
C ALA A 88 28.89 16.24 3.79
N SER A 89 29.68 16.64 2.78
CA SER A 89 30.87 15.89 2.36
C SER A 89 32.01 15.98 3.39
N GLU A 90 32.13 17.07 4.14
CA GLU A 90 33.11 17.23 5.22
C GLU A 90 32.70 16.44 6.47
N LEU A 91 31.43 16.53 6.90
CA LEU A 91 30.89 15.70 8.00
C LEU A 91 31.00 14.19 7.72
N LEU A 92 30.85 13.77 6.46
CA LEU A 92 31.11 12.39 6.02
C LEU A 92 32.61 12.01 6.12
N ARG A 93 33.54 12.97 6.00
CA ARG A 93 34.98 12.73 6.24
C ARG A 93 35.30 12.67 7.74
N GLU A 94 34.66 13.52 8.55
CA GLU A 94 34.88 13.56 10.01
C GLU A 94 34.31 12.33 10.75
N GLY A 95 33.23 11.75 10.23
CA GLY A 95 32.57 10.55 10.78
C GLY A 95 31.14 10.79 11.28
N SER A 96 30.64 12.02 11.19
CA SER A 96 29.31 12.47 11.66
C SER A 96 28.18 12.04 10.72
N LEU A 97 28.05 10.73 10.48
CA LEU A 97 27.16 10.12 9.48
C LEU A 97 25.69 10.53 9.65
N ILE A 98 25.21 10.62 10.89
CA ILE A 98 23.81 10.98 11.20
C ILE A 98 23.53 12.45 10.83
N GLU A 99 24.50 13.33 11.04
CA GLU A 99 24.40 14.77 10.79
C GLU A 99 24.48 15.08 9.29
N ALA A 100 25.43 14.47 8.58
CA ALA A 100 25.53 14.55 7.12
C ALA A 100 24.25 14.05 6.44
N ARG A 101 23.64 12.96 6.95
CA ARG A 101 22.35 12.44 6.44
C ARG A 101 21.18 13.40 6.70
N HIS A 102 21.22 14.18 7.78
CA HIS A 102 20.18 15.15 8.09
C HIS A 102 20.25 16.35 7.14
N LEU A 103 21.44 16.90 6.90
CA LEU A 103 21.67 17.97 5.93
C LEU A 103 21.19 17.60 4.52
N LEU A 104 21.61 16.44 4.00
CA LEU A 104 21.22 15.98 2.66
C LEU A 104 19.73 15.60 2.52
N ARG A 105 19.02 15.42 3.63
CA ARG A 105 17.55 15.25 3.66
C ARG A 105 16.79 16.57 3.76
N GLY A 106 17.45 17.66 4.14
CA GLY A 106 16.87 19.01 4.20
C GLY A 106 16.92 19.78 2.87
N LEU A 107 17.54 19.21 1.83
CA LEU A 107 17.55 19.77 0.47
C LEU A 107 16.32 19.32 -0.32
N ASP A 108 15.56 20.27 -0.89
CA ASP A 108 14.53 19.94 -1.87
C ASP A 108 15.20 19.44 -3.16
N ARG A 109 14.84 18.23 -3.57
CA ARG A 109 15.36 17.57 -4.76
C ARG A 109 14.93 18.25 -6.06
N ASN A 110 13.86 19.04 -6.01
CA ASN A 110 13.31 19.75 -7.16
C ASN A 110 14.05 21.08 -7.45
N GLU A 111 14.69 21.68 -6.45
CA GLU A 111 15.47 22.93 -6.60
C GLU A 111 16.95 22.69 -6.97
N LEU A 112 17.42 21.44 -6.97
CA LEU A 112 18.82 21.09 -7.26
C LEU A 112 19.12 20.96 -8.76
N GLU A 113 20.24 21.53 -9.19
CA GLU A 113 20.85 21.26 -10.50
C GLU A 113 21.19 19.77 -10.67
N GLU A 114 21.34 19.29 -11.91
CA GLU A 114 21.51 17.86 -12.20
C GLU A 114 22.79 17.26 -11.61
N LEU A 115 23.92 17.97 -11.74
CA LEU A 115 25.20 17.59 -11.15
C LEU A 115 25.18 17.68 -9.61
N GLU A 116 24.36 18.57 -9.04
CA GLU A 116 24.12 18.64 -7.60
C GLU A 116 23.26 17.47 -7.10
N ARG A 117 22.26 17.04 -7.88
CA ARG A 117 21.45 15.84 -7.61
C ARG A 117 22.31 14.57 -7.63
N GLU A 118 23.19 14.42 -8.60
CA GLU A 118 24.14 13.30 -8.68
C GLU A 118 25.06 13.28 -7.44
N ARG A 119 25.72 14.41 -7.14
CA ARG A 119 26.60 14.54 -5.97
C ARG A 119 25.87 14.31 -4.64
N ALA A 120 24.62 14.75 -4.50
CA ALA A 120 23.78 14.47 -3.35
C ALA A 120 23.46 12.97 -3.21
N PHE A 121 23.20 12.29 -4.33
CA PHE A 121 22.91 10.86 -4.37
C PHE A 121 24.15 10.01 -4.04
N GLU A 122 25.32 10.37 -4.55
CA GLU A 122 26.61 9.75 -4.17
C GLU A 122 26.87 9.85 -2.67
N LEU A 123 26.77 11.06 -2.10
CA LEU A 123 27.00 11.30 -0.67
C LEU A 123 26.02 10.52 0.20
N MET A 124 24.72 10.54 -0.13
CA MET A 124 23.70 9.74 0.54
C MET A 124 23.99 8.23 0.45
N THR A 125 24.44 7.73 -0.71
CA THR A 125 24.78 6.33 -0.90
C THR A 125 26.02 5.92 -0.10
N ALA A 126 27.02 6.79 0.00
CA ALA A 126 28.21 6.59 0.81
C ALA A 126 27.89 6.58 2.32
N ILE A 127 27.03 7.50 2.78
CA ILE A 127 26.51 7.54 4.15
C ILE A 127 25.74 6.25 4.47
N ASP A 128 24.78 5.87 3.63
CA ASP A 128 23.95 4.67 3.85
C ASP A 128 24.74 3.37 3.70
N ARG A 129 25.92 3.38 3.07
CA ARG A 129 26.86 2.26 3.08
C ARG A 129 27.66 2.19 4.39
N ARG A 130 28.09 3.32 4.95
CA ARG A 130 28.80 3.38 6.25
C ARG A 130 27.87 3.10 7.44
N LEU A 131 26.65 3.65 7.44
CA LEU A 131 25.65 3.44 8.49
C LEU A 131 25.27 1.97 8.70
N ARG A 132 25.38 1.12 7.67
CA ARG A 132 25.13 -0.33 7.76
C ARG A 132 26.26 -1.11 8.47
N ASN A 133 27.43 -0.50 8.63
CA ASN A 133 28.64 -1.13 9.17
C ASN A 133 29.17 -0.44 10.44
N ALA A 134 28.48 0.59 10.95
CA ALA A 134 28.90 1.38 12.11
C ALA A 134 28.36 0.80 13.42
N ASP A 135 29.02 1.09 14.54
CA ASP A 135 28.60 0.64 15.86
C ASP A 135 27.26 1.28 16.28
N GLN A 136 26.36 0.48 16.85
CA GLN A 136 25.03 0.91 17.22
C GLN A 136 25.04 1.92 18.37
N ASP A 137 25.98 1.80 19.32
CA ASP A 137 26.10 2.76 20.42
C ASP A 137 26.74 4.08 19.97
N GLU A 138 27.75 4.05 19.09
CA GLU A 138 28.26 5.26 18.41
C GLU A 138 27.16 5.98 17.61
N LEU A 139 26.34 5.25 16.83
CA LEU A 139 25.22 5.85 16.10
C LEU A 139 24.16 6.46 17.04
N ASN A 140 23.94 5.87 18.22
CA ASN A 140 23.03 6.43 19.23
C ASN A 140 23.59 7.71 19.88
N ILE A 141 24.91 7.80 20.10
CA ILE A 141 25.58 9.05 20.52
C ILE A 141 25.39 10.14 19.46
N GLN A 142 25.66 9.86 18.18
CA GLN A 142 25.49 10.82 17.09
C GLN A 142 24.03 11.30 16.95
N ARG A 143 23.05 10.39 17.12
CA ARG A 143 21.62 10.75 17.15
C ARG A 143 21.27 11.61 18.36
N ALA A 144 21.79 11.31 19.55
CA ALA A 144 21.56 12.13 20.74
C ALA A 144 22.15 13.55 20.58
N MET A 145 23.35 13.68 20.00
CA MET A 145 23.95 14.97 19.67
C MET A 145 23.10 15.80 18.69
N LEU A 146 22.56 15.17 17.65
CA LEU A 146 21.65 15.83 16.71
C LEU A 146 20.33 16.22 17.39
N ALA A 147 19.75 15.33 18.22
CA ALA A 147 18.51 15.58 18.94
C ALA A 147 18.62 16.78 19.90
N ILE A 148 19.73 16.91 20.65
CA ILE A 148 20.01 18.11 21.47
C ILE A 148 20.02 19.37 20.60
N ARG A 149 20.69 19.34 19.44
CA ARG A 149 20.79 20.50 18.53
C ARG A 149 19.45 20.89 17.89
N LEU A 150 18.56 19.93 17.67
CA LEU A 150 17.19 20.15 17.17
C LEU A 150 16.18 20.47 18.29
N GLY A 151 16.63 20.56 19.55
CA GLY A 151 15.76 20.83 20.71
C GLY A 151 14.88 19.65 21.15
N ASP A 152 15.08 18.44 20.61
CA ASP A 152 14.44 17.22 21.10
C ASP A 152 15.25 16.61 22.24
N LEU A 153 15.10 17.23 23.41
CA LEU A 153 15.81 16.83 24.61
C LEU A 153 15.24 15.52 25.21
N ARG A 154 14.12 15.00 24.71
CA ARG A 154 13.52 13.73 25.17
C ARG A 154 14.11 12.53 24.47
N GLU A 155 14.21 12.58 23.14
CA GLU A 155 14.89 11.52 22.39
C GLU A 155 16.40 11.54 22.67
N ALA A 156 17.00 12.71 22.94
CA ALA A 156 18.36 12.82 23.47
C ALA A 156 18.56 12.06 24.80
N ASP A 157 17.73 12.33 25.82
CA ASP A 157 17.79 11.63 27.11
C ASP A 157 17.61 10.11 26.93
N ARG A 158 16.66 9.69 26.08
CA ARG A 158 16.38 8.28 25.77
C ARG A 158 17.59 7.57 25.16
N LEU A 159 18.19 8.16 24.12
CA LEU A 159 19.32 7.58 23.39
C LEU A 159 20.59 7.54 24.26
N ALA A 160 20.89 8.62 24.99
CA ALA A 160 22.02 8.64 25.91
C ALA A 160 21.84 7.66 27.09
N HIS A 161 20.60 7.49 27.59
CA HIS A 161 20.30 6.43 28.55
C HIS A 161 20.38 5.01 27.97
N ALA A 162 20.11 4.80 26.68
CA ALA A 162 20.30 3.51 26.03
C ALA A 162 21.78 3.13 25.97
N VAL A 163 22.65 4.01 25.47
CA VAL A 163 24.11 3.80 25.42
C VAL A 163 24.68 3.57 26.82
N ARG A 164 24.25 4.34 27.82
CA ARG A 164 24.69 4.17 29.22
C ARG A 164 24.19 2.87 29.89
N ARG A 165 23.24 2.17 29.27
CA ARG A 165 22.73 0.84 29.70
C ARG A 165 23.22 -0.31 28.82
N SER A 166 23.91 -0.03 27.71
CA SER A 166 24.45 -1.07 26.83
C SER A 166 25.64 -1.77 27.47
N ASP A 167 25.61 -3.10 27.52
CA ASP A 167 26.73 -3.93 27.92
C ASP A 167 27.91 -3.83 26.92
N GLY A 168 27.62 -3.55 25.65
CA GLY A 168 28.62 -3.40 24.58
C GLY A 168 29.39 -2.08 24.60
N ALA A 169 28.77 -0.99 25.07
CA ALA A 169 29.35 0.34 25.04
C ALA A 169 30.69 0.43 25.82
N SER A 170 31.68 1.05 25.21
CA SER A 170 32.98 1.33 25.86
C SER A 170 32.85 2.32 27.02
N SER A 171 33.85 2.38 27.90
CA SER A 171 33.91 3.37 28.98
C SER A 171 33.90 4.81 28.47
N ALA A 172 34.50 5.08 27.31
CA ALA A 172 34.47 6.38 26.66
C ALA A 172 33.05 6.73 26.18
N GLN A 173 32.37 5.84 25.45
CA GLN A 173 31.00 6.04 24.99
C GLN A 173 30.01 6.25 26.15
N ARG A 174 30.18 5.51 27.26
CA ARG A 174 29.34 5.70 28.47
C ARG A 174 29.60 7.03 29.18
N GLN A 175 30.83 7.56 29.15
CA GLN A 175 31.14 8.90 29.67
C GLN A 175 30.57 9.99 28.75
N GLU A 176 30.77 9.87 27.43
CA GLU A 176 30.21 10.81 26.45
C GLU A 176 28.68 10.88 26.51
N ALA A 177 28.01 9.74 26.69
CA ALA A 177 26.58 9.68 26.96
C ALA A 177 26.18 10.35 28.30
N ALA A 178 27.03 10.32 29.32
CA ALA A 178 26.79 11.09 30.55
C ALA A 178 26.96 12.60 30.31
N ASP A 179 27.98 13.02 29.57
CA ASP A 179 28.22 14.42 29.20
C ASP A 179 27.13 14.98 28.27
N LEU A 180 26.46 14.12 27.49
CA LEU A 180 25.27 14.49 26.71
C LEU A 180 24.02 14.66 27.57
N LEU A 181 23.82 13.82 28.60
CA LEU A 181 22.73 14.00 29.57
C LEU A 181 22.91 15.30 30.38
N THR A 182 24.15 15.68 30.69
CA THR A 182 24.45 16.98 31.32
C THR A 182 24.04 18.12 30.38
N ARG A 183 24.53 18.14 29.13
CA ARG A 183 24.18 19.15 28.12
C ARG A 183 22.69 19.23 27.79
N ALA A 184 22.00 18.09 27.77
CA ALA A 184 20.55 18.03 27.60
C ALA A 184 19.79 18.60 28.81
N SER A 185 20.35 18.52 30.02
CA SER A 185 19.74 19.15 31.20
C SER A 185 20.05 20.66 31.29
N GLU A 186 21.21 21.11 30.83
CA GLU A 186 21.55 22.53 30.65
C GLU A 186 20.65 23.22 29.62
N SER A 187 20.56 22.68 28.40
CA SER A 187 19.68 23.22 27.33
C SER A 187 18.20 23.20 27.74
N ARG A 188 17.79 22.28 28.62
CA ARG A 188 16.42 22.21 29.15
C ARG A 188 16.11 23.33 30.13
N LEU A 189 17.12 23.90 30.82
CA LEU A 189 16.94 25.08 31.66
C LEU A 189 16.77 26.33 30.79
N GLU A 190 17.56 26.47 29.73
CA GLU A 190 17.45 27.58 28.75
C GLU A 190 16.06 27.62 28.08
N LEU A 191 15.48 26.46 27.73
CA LEU A 191 14.18 26.38 27.08
C LEU A 191 12.96 26.69 27.98
N ILE A 192 13.13 26.84 29.32
CA ILE A 192 12.01 27.10 30.24
C ILE A 192 11.29 28.41 29.90
N GLU A 193 12.03 29.46 29.55
CA GLU A 193 11.46 30.80 29.31
C GLU A 193 10.59 30.86 28.04
N PHE A 194 10.88 29.99 27.06
CA PHE A 194 10.19 29.96 25.76
C PHE A 194 8.92 29.09 25.77
N VAL A 195 8.80 28.13 26.70
CA VAL A 195 7.69 27.17 26.75
C VAL A 195 6.35 27.81 27.08
N GLY A 196 6.31 28.87 27.91
CA GLY A 196 5.08 29.61 28.19
C GLY A 196 4.50 30.26 26.92
N PRO A 197 5.22 31.20 26.30
CA PRO A 197 4.81 31.84 25.05
C PRO A 197 4.49 30.86 23.92
N ALA A 198 5.20 29.73 23.81
CA ALA A 198 4.92 28.71 22.79
C ALA A 198 3.55 28.01 22.97
N ILE A 199 3.09 27.79 24.21
CA ILE A 199 1.76 27.24 24.47
C ILE A 199 0.68 28.29 24.19
N GLU A 200 0.93 29.55 24.55
CA GLU A 200 0.00 30.66 24.29
C GLU A 200 -0.17 30.92 22.79
N GLN A 201 0.92 30.95 22.03
CA GLN A 201 0.88 31.07 20.57
C GLN A 201 0.14 29.88 19.93
N ALA A 202 0.38 28.65 20.39
CA ALA A 202 -0.33 27.48 19.86
C ALA A 202 -1.86 27.53 20.08
N ILE A 203 -2.32 28.15 21.17
CA ILE A 203 -3.74 28.36 21.44
C ILE A 203 -4.30 29.44 20.50
N LEU A 204 -3.57 30.55 20.31
CA LEU A 204 -3.94 31.61 19.38
C LEU A 204 -4.02 31.08 17.93
N ASP A 205 -3.04 30.30 17.49
CA ASP A 205 -3.04 29.68 16.16
C ASP A 205 -4.22 28.73 15.99
N PHE A 206 -4.54 27.93 17.01
CA PHE A 206 -5.70 27.05 17.01
C PHE A 206 -7.02 27.85 16.91
N GLU A 207 -7.16 28.94 17.66
CA GLU A 207 -8.36 29.78 17.65
C GLU A 207 -8.51 30.58 16.33
N ASN A 208 -7.39 30.89 15.67
CA ASN A 208 -7.35 31.47 14.32
C ASN A 208 -7.52 30.41 13.19
N GLY A 209 -7.68 29.12 13.52
CA GLY A 209 -7.84 28.03 12.54
C GLY A 209 -6.56 27.55 11.85
N MET A 210 -5.39 28.03 12.31
CA MET A 210 -4.05 27.65 11.85
C MET A 210 -3.60 26.36 12.55
N TYR A 211 -4.33 25.26 12.28
CA TYR A 211 -4.15 23.98 12.96
C TYR A 211 -2.78 23.32 12.73
N PRO A 212 -2.16 23.36 11.53
CA PRO A 212 -0.77 22.91 11.33
C PRO A 212 0.24 23.63 12.25
N GLU A 213 0.12 24.94 12.35
CA GLU A 213 1.01 25.83 13.11
C GLU A 213 0.84 25.59 14.61
N ALA A 214 -0.40 25.57 15.09
CA ALA A 214 -0.75 25.17 16.46
C ALA A 214 -0.17 23.80 16.83
N LYS A 215 -0.29 22.81 15.94
CA LYS A 215 0.26 21.47 16.12
C LYS A 215 1.79 21.46 16.18
N ALA A 216 2.45 22.27 15.34
CA ALA A 216 3.91 22.43 15.34
C ALA A 216 4.44 23.04 16.65
N HIS A 217 3.76 24.05 17.18
CA HIS A 217 4.13 24.66 18.46
C HIS A 217 3.94 23.69 19.64
N LEU A 218 2.80 22.99 19.73
CA LEU A 218 2.56 21.98 20.78
C LEU A 218 3.56 20.81 20.71
N ASP A 219 3.92 20.36 19.51
CA ASP A 219 4.92 19.32 19.29
C ASP A 219 6.33 19.77 19.70
N SER A 220 6.71 21.02 19.40
CA SER A 220 7.99 21.58 19.86
C SER A 220 8.06 21.62 21.40
N VAL A 221 6.98 22.05 22.07
CA VAL A 221 6.86 22.05 23.54
C VAL A 221 6.97 20.63 24.09
N HIS A 222 6.36 19.64 23.42
CA HIS A 222 6.50 18.25 23.81
C HIS A 222 7.95 17.76 23.70
N ARG A 223 8.63 17.98 22.57
CA ARG A 223 10.02 17.56 22.32
C ARG A 223 11.05 18.22 23.25
N SER A 224 10.79 19.43 23.74
CA SER A 224 11.67 20.15 24.68
C SER A 224 11.99 19.40 25.98
N GLY A 225 11.13 18.48 26.42
CA GLY A 225 11.31 17.74 27.69
C GLY A 225 11.21 18.59 28.96
N VAL A 226 10.86 19.88 28.85
CA VAL A 226 10.66 20.78 29.99
C VAL A 226 9.51 20.29 30.88
N ARG A 227 9.63 20.47 32.20
CA ARG A 227 8.58 20.14 33.16
C ARG A 227 7.50 21.24 33.15
N LEU A 228 6.39 20.96 32.48
CA LEU A 228 5.22 21.85 32.45
C LEU A 228 4.58 21.98 33.84
N THR A 229 4.04 23.16 34.15
CA THR A 229 3.12 23.33 35.28
C THR A 229 1.80 22.59 35.03
N THR A 230 1.05 22.28 36.10
CA THR A 230 -0.23 21.55 36.00
C THR A 230 -1.29 22.31 35.18
N THR A 231 -1.21 23.64 35.09
CA THR A 231 -2.05 24.45 34.20
C THR A 231 -1.60 24.36 32.75
N GLN A 232 -0.31 24.56 32.46
CA GLN A 232 0.26 24.42 31.11
C GLN A 232 0.03 23.03 30.51
N LEU A 233 0.17 21.97 31.32
CA LEU A 233 -0.07 20.59 30.89
C LEU A 233 -1.52 20.40 30.43
N ARG A 234 -2.52 20.81 31.23
CA ARG A 234 -3.94 20.75 30.85
C ARG A 234 -4.26 21.58 29.61
N MET A 235 -3.62 22.73 29.43
CA MET A 235 -3.82 23.57 28.24
C MET A 235 -3.26 22.91 26.97
N LEU A 236 -2.07 22.30 27.06
CA LEU A 236 -1.48 21.52 25.98
C LEU A 236 -2.31 20.28 25.64
N GLU A 237 -2.75 19.51 26.65
CA GLU A 237 -3.60 18.32 26.47
C GLU A 237 -4.94 18.69 25.83
N ARG A 238 -5.66 19.67 26.39
CA ARG A 238 -6.97 20.12 25.86
C ARG A 238 -6.88 20.63 24.42
N THR A 239 -5.79 21.30 24.05
CA THR A 239 -5.61 21.81 22.68
C THR A 239 -5.22 20.69 21.72
N ARG A 240 -4.33 19.78 22.14
CA ARG A 240 -3.98 18.57 21.39
C ARG A 240 -5.19 17.67 21.12
N ASP A 241 -6.06 17.48 22.10
CA ASP A 241 -7.27 16.65 21.94
C ASP A 241 -8.27 17.28 20.98
N ARG A 242 -8.44 18.61 20.99
CA ARG A 242 -9.27 19.32 20.00
C ARG A 242 -8.71 19.19 18.58
N ILE A 243 -7.39 19.31 18.39
CA ILE A 243 -6.75 19.05 17.10
C ILE A 243 -6.97 17.59 16.67
N MET A 244 -6.77 16.62 17.56
CA MET A 244 -6.96 15.20 17.28
C MET A 244 -8.41 14.86 16.90
N GLN A 245 -9.40 15.49 17.54
CA GLN A 245 -10.81 15.37 17.16
C GLN A 245 -11.09 15.92 15.77
N LEU A 246 -10.52 17.09 15.43
CA LEU A 246 -10.62 17.67 14.08
C LEU A 246 -9.98 16.76 13.03
N GLU A 247 -8.76 16.24 13.27
CA GLU A 247 -8.10 15.28 12.38
C GLU A 247 -8.94 14.01 12.18
N LYS A 248 -9.54 13.49 13.25
CA LYS A 248 -10.44 12.32 13.20
C LYS A 248 -11.71 12.60 12.39
N THR A 249 -12.30 13.79 12.50
CA THR A 249 -13.45 14.20 11.67
C THR A 249 -13.08 14.45 10.20
N ARG A 250 -11.82 14.82 9.93
CA ARG A 250 -11.29 15.09 8.59
C ARG A 250 -10.77 13.82 7.88
N GLY A 251 -10.60 12.72 8.61
CA GLY A 251 -10.04 11.47 8.10
C GLY A 251 -8.55 11.51 7.74
N ARG A 252 -7.85 12.62 8.05
CA ARG A 252 -6.41 12.79 7.81
C ARG A 252 -5.79 13.79 8.79
N PRO A 253 -4.53 13.60 9.20
CA PRO A 253 -3.83 14.54 10.06
C PRO A 253 -3.56 15.88 9.35
N PHE A 254 -3.30 16.92 10.14
CA PHE A 254 -2.60 18.12 9.68
C PHE A 254 -1.11 17.80 9.54
N GLU A 255 -0.58 17.98 8.33
CA GLU A 255 0.86 17.99 8.05
C GLU A 255 1.43 19.34 8.49
N PHE A 256 2.62 19.34 9.10
CA PHE A 256 3.26 20.54 9.65
C PHE A 256 4.78 20.41 9.57
N GLN A 257 5.49 21.54 9.46
CA GLN A 257 6.94 21.59 9.51
C GLN A 257 7.43 21.67 10.97
N GLN A 258 8.50 20.96 11.31
CA GLN A 258 8.99 20.93 12.69
C GLN A 258 9.62 22.27 13.11
N ILE A 259 8.98 22.94 14.07
CA ILE A 259 9.53 24.13 14.74
C ILE A 259 10.42 23.69 15.91
N SER A 260 11.45 24.49 16.21
CA SER A 260 12.33 24.37 17.37
C SER A 260 12.17 25.60 18.28
N LEU A 261 11.97 25.43 19.59
CA LEU A 261 11.68 26.55 20.51
C LEU A 261 12.77 27.64 20.53
N GLY A 262 14.04 27.28 20.32
CA GLY A 262 15.15 28.25 20.26
C GLY A 262 15.09 29.24 19.08
N LEU A 263 14.11 29.12 18.19
CA LEU A 263 13.83 30.08 17.11
C LEU A 263 12.76 31.11 17.49
N LEU A 264 12.06 30.95 18.62
CA LEU A 264 10.99 31.84 19.05
C LEU A 264 11.58 33.09 19.73
N GLN A 265 11.67 34.19 18.98
CA GLN A 265 12.01 35.49 19.59
C GLN A 265 10.87 35.97 20.50
N PRO A 266 11.16 36.38 21.75
CA PRO A 266 10.14 36.94 22.63
C PRO A 266 9.76 38.37 22.16
N GLY A 267 8.63 38.50 21.46
CA GLY A 267 7.94 39.78 21.30
C GLY A 267 7.50 40.25 19.90
N THR A 268 7.57 39.43 18.85
CA THR A 268 7.15 39.85 17.49
C THR A 268 6.04 38.98 16.89
N VAL A 269 4.81 39.50 16.87
CA VAL A 269 3.66 38.91 16.17
C VAL A 269 3.37 39.71 14.89
N THR A 270 3.58 39.10 13.72
CA THR A 270 3.20 39.70 12.42
C THR A 270 1.74 39.40 12.10
N ARG A 271 0.85 40.34 12.40
CA ARG A 271 -0.58 40.30 12.03
C ARG A 271 -0.75 40.44 10.51
N ARG A 272 -1.75 39.75 9.95
CA ARG A 272 -2.36 40.03 8.64
C ARG A 272 -3.87 40.21 8.86
N GLU A 273 -4.46 41.26 8.28
CA GLU A 273 -5.83 41.70 8.61
C GLU A 273 -6.83 41.40 7.47
N ASP A 274 -7.93 40.73 7.83
CA ASP A 274 -9.33 41.04 7.49
C ASP A 274 -9.82 40.96 6.01
N PRO A 275 -11.14 40.74 5.75
CA PRO A 275 -12.27 41.12 6.61
C PRO A 275 -13.33 40.08 6.99
N ALA A 276 -13.98 40.42 8.10
CA ALA A 276 -15.33 40.09 8.59
C ALA A 276 -16.45 40.15 7.51
N ALA A 277 -17.65 39.58 7.74
CA ALA A 277 -18.14 38.58 8.70
C ALA A 277 -19.60 38.20 8.32
N ASP A 278 -20.17 37.21 9.01
CA ASP A 278 -21.59 37.29 9.40
C ASP A 278 -21.81 36.70 10.80
N ARG A 279 -22.81 37.21 11.52
CA ARG A 279 -23.23 36.78 12.88
C ARG A 279 -24.73 36.99 13.03
N PRO A 280 -25.39 36.13 13.81
CA PRO A 280 -26.19 36.69 14.92
C PRO A 280 -25.73 36.18 16.28
N GLU A 281 -26.01 36.98 17.31
CA GLU A 281 -25.80 36.63 18.72
C GLU A 281 -27.06 36.05 19.34
N THR A 282 -26.93 35.28 20.42
CA THR A 282 -27.85 35.39 21.56
C THR A 282 -27.21 34.77 22.81
N MET A 283 -27.44 35.41 23.97
CA MET A 283 -27.05 34.87 25.27
C MET A 283 -28.23 34.12 25.91
N ARG A 284 -27.96 32.97 26.54
CA ARG A 284 -28.37 32.72 27.95
C ARG A 284 -27.78 31.42 28.51
N GLU A 285 -27.66 31.41 29.83
CA GLU A 285 -27.49 30.22 30.65
C GLU A 285 -28.83 29.50 30.81
N GLU A 286 -28.82 28.17 31.00
CA GLU A 286 -29.60 27.48 32.05
C GLU A 286 -29.28 25.98 32.09
N GLN A 287 -29.53 25.35 33.24
CA GLN A 287 -29.47 23.90 33.45
C GLN A 287 -30.91 23.34 33.48
N PRO A 288 -31.17 22.12 32.95
CA PRO A 288 -32.44 21.46 33.15
C PRO A 288 -32.45 20.67 34.47
N ASP A 289 -33.17 21.17 35.47
CA ASP A 289 -33.79 20.35 36.52
C ASP A 289 -35.29 20.21 36.18
N GLU A 290 -35.83 18.99 36.25
CA GLU A 290 -37.20 18.67 35.82
C GLU A 290 -38.12 18.42 37.02
N ALA A 291 -39.30 19.04 37.02
CA ALA A 291 -40.18 19.12 38.19
C ALA A 291 -41.61 18.61 37.91
N ALA A 292 -42.26 18.07 38.95
CA ALA A 292 -43.69 17.80 39.00
C ALA A 292 -44.27 18.25 40.37
N PRO A 293 -45.54 18.70 40.46
CA PRO A 293 -46.01 19.51 41.58
C PRO A 293 -47.03 18.82 42.50
N ASP A 294 -47.32 19.44 43.65
CA ASP A 294 -48.70 19.67 44.14
C ASP A 294 -48.72 20.61 45.36
N GLY A 295 -49.86 21.28 45.63
CA GLY A 295 -50.11 22.01 46.88
C GLY A 295 -50.80 23.37 46.77
N ALA A 296 -52.13 23.39 46.51
CA ALA A 296 -52.93 24.63 46.52
C ALA A 296 -54.44 24.39 46.76
N ASP A 297 -54.84 23.87 47.94
CA ASP A 297 -56.26 23.56 48.27
C ASP A 297 -56.75 23.99 49.68
N GLU A 298 -55.88 24.46 50.58
CA GLU A 298 -56.25 24.63 52.01
C GLU A 298 -57.20 25.80 52.32
N ASP A 299 -57.16 26.90 51.56
CA ASP A 299 -57.87 28.16 51.91
C ASP A 299 -59.41 28.07 51.83
N MET A 300 -59.98 27.18 51.00
CA MET A 300 -61.44 27.06 50.86
C MET A 300 -62.10 26.32 52.04
N PHE A 301 -61.38 25.41 52.70
CA PHE A 301 -61.94 24.56 53.76
C PHE A 301 -62.26 25.35 55.04
N ILE A 302 -61.39 26.29 55.40
CA ILE A 302 -61.50 27.10 56.64
C ILE A 302 -62.72 28.04 56.61
N GLN A 303 -63.12 28.55 55.43
CA GLN A 303 -64.32 29.39 55.32
C GLN A 303 -65.62 28.63 55.57
N ALA A 304 -65.71 27.35 55.18
CA ALA A 304 -66.92 26.55 55.36
C ALA A 304 -67.21 26.26 56.84
N LEU A 305 -66.19 25.82 57.59
CA LEU A 305 -66.31 25.45 59.02
C LEU A 305 -66.84 26.60 59.89
N ARG A 306 -66.47 27.85 59.57
CA ARG A 306 -66.91 29.04 60.32
C ARG A 306 -68.40 29.34 60.13
N PHE A 307 -68.98 29.00 58.98
CA PHE A 307 -70.39 29.26 58.69
C PHE A 307 -71.32 28.29 59.45
N ASP A 308 -70.94 27.01 59.56
CA ASP A 308 -71.71 26.02 60.32
C ASP A 308 -71.68 26.26 61.84
N ALA A 309 -70.57 26.77 62.38
CA ALA A 309 -70.46 27.17 63.79
C ALA A 309 -71.53 28.22 64.16
N GLN A 310 -71.71 29.25 63.32
CA GLN A 310 -72.69 30.31 63.54
C GLN A 310 -74.15 29.82 63.40
N ARG A 311 -74.40 28.86 62.50
CA ARG A 311 -75.72 28.21 62.38
C ARG A 311 -76.10 27.44 63.64
N LEU A 312 -75.16 26.64 64.20
CA LEU A 312 -75.41 25.83 65.40
C LEU A 312 -75.63 26.68 66.65
N LEU A 313 -74.92 27.80 66.81
CA LEU A 313 -75.15 28.74 67.93
C LEU A 313 -76.60 29.28 67.90
N ALA A 314 -77.06 29.74 66.73
CA ALA A 314 -78.41 30.27 66.56
C ALA A 314 -79.52 29.19 66.73
N GLU A 315 -79.23 27.91 66.50
CA GLU A 315 -80.12 26.80 66.88
C GLU A 315 -80.17 26.59 68.40
N ALA A 316 -79.04 26.74 69.10
CA ALA A 316 -78.94 26.61 70.55
C ALA A 316 -79.71 27.72 71.30
N ASP A 317 -79.54 28.99 70.89
CA ASP A 317 -80.26 30.13 71.46
C ASP A 317 -81.78 29.95 71.31
N ARG A 318 -82.27 29.53 70.11
CA ARG A 318 -83.70 29.23 69.89
C ARG A 318 -84.22 28.08 70.77
N ALA A 319 -83.41 27.04 70.99
CA ALA A 319 -83.81 25.94 71.87
C ALA A 319 -83.89 26.38 73.34
N PHE A 320 -83.02 27.30 73.76
CA PHE A 320 -83.02 27.90 75.10
C PHE A 320 -84.23 28.82 75.31
N GLU A 321 -84.51 29.73 74.38
CA GLU A 321 -85.68 30.61 74.42
C GLU A 321 -87.00 29.82 74.36
N ALA A 322 -87.04 28.71 73.62
CA ALA A 322 -88.17 27.78 73.59
C ALA A 322 -88.31 26.91 74.87
N GLY A 323 -87.53 27.17 75.91
CA GLY A 323 -87.59 26.47 77.20
C GLY A 323 -87.13 25.00 77.17
N ARG A 324 -86.57 24.52 76.05
CA ARG A 324 -86.10 23.13 75.88
C ARG A 324 -84.66 23.00 76.37
N TYR A 325 -84.47 23.23 77.67
CA TYR A 325 -83.15 23.38 78.29
C TYR A 325 -82.21 22.19 78.06
N SER A 326 -82.72 20.94 78.02
CA SER A 326 -81.90 19.74 77.72
C SER A 326 -81.40 19.71 76.27
N GLU A 327 -82.21 20.16 75.31
CA GLU A 327 -81.83 20.26 73.90
C GLU A 327 -80.86 21.43 73.67
N ALA A 328 -81.12 22.57 74.32
CA ALA A 328 -80.24 23.74 74.34
C ALA A 328 -78.86 23.41 74.93
N MET A 329 -78.81 22.73 76.08
CA MET A 329 -77.57 22.31 76.74
C MET A 329 -76.69 21.50 75.79
N ARG A 330 -77.30 20.54 75.08
CA ARG A 330 -76.61 19.71 74.09
C ARG A 330 -76.04 20.58 72.96
N ARG A 331 -76.84 21.47 72.36
CA ARG A 331 -76.38 22.33 71.26
C ARG A 331 -75.29 23.32 71.67
N TYR A 332 -75.39 23.97 72.83
CA TYR A 332 -74.29 24.81 73.32
C TYR A 332 -73.01 24.00 73.57
N SER A 333 -73.11 22.77 74.11
CA SER A 333 -71.94 21.91 74.32
C SER A 333 -71.30 21.43 73.01
N GLU A 334 -72.09 21.28 71.94
CA GLU A 334 -71.67 20.91 70.59
C GLU A 334 -70.94 22.08 69.88
N VAL A 335 -71.34 23.32 70.15
CA VAL A 335 -70.73 24.55 69.61
C VAL A 335 -69.42 24.91 70.34
N VAL A 336 -69.34 24.69 71.65
CA VAL A 336 -68.13 24.97 72.46
C VAL A 336 -67.06 23.86 72.31
N ALA A 337 -67.38 22.75 71.66
CA ALA A 337 -66.44 21.69 71.34
C ALA A 337 -65.60 21.96 70.07
N ALA A 338 -64.50 21.24 69.90
CA ALA A 338 -63.77 21.18 68.63
C ALA A 338 -64.61 20.40 67.59
N PRO A 339 -64.57 20.77 66.29
CA PRO A 339 -63.67 21.76 65.68
C PRO A 339 -64.13 23.23 65.82
N TYR A 340 -65.39 23.50 66.16
CA TYR A 340 -65.95 24.85 66.04
C TYR A 340 -65.36 25.89 67.03
N ARG A 341 -64.82 25.44 68.17
CA ARG A 341 -64.28 26.31 69.23
C ARG A 341 -63.17 27.28 68.80
N GLU A 342 -62.42 26.93 67.75
CA GLU A 342 -61.32 27.76 67.20
C GLU A 342 -61.81 28.79 66.15
N HIS A 343 -63.06 28.69 65.70
CA HIS A 343 -63.64 29.57 64.66
C HIS A 343 -64.67 30.58 65.22
N LEU A 344 -65.07 30.41 66.49
CA LEU A 344 -65.92 31.31 67.25
C LEU A 344 -65.12 32.45 67.88
N SER A 345 -65.75 33.62 68.08
CA SER A 345 -65.19 34.65 68.95
C SER A 345 -65.27 34.24 70.43
N ASN A 346 -64.40 34.81 71.26
CA ASN A 346 -64.43 34.51 72.71
C ASN A 346 -65.69 35.06 73.41
N GLU A 347 -66.39 36.03 72.83
CA GLU A 347 -67.68 36.53 73.34
C GLU A 347 -68.80 35.53 73.06
N GLU A 348 -68.90 35.00 71.83
CA GLU A 348 -69.88 33.95 71.47
C GLU A 348 -69.68 32.67 72.33
N ALA A 349 -68.42 32.27 72.56
CA ALA A 349 -68.12 31.11 73.38
C ALA A 349 -68.47 31.31 74.86
N THR A 350 -68.16 32.47 75.45
CA THR A 350 -68.51 32.75 76.85
C THR A 350 -70.02 32.96 77.04
N GLN A 351 -70.75 33.46 76.03
CA GLN A 351 -72.21 33.43 76.03
C GLN A 351 -72.74 31.98 76.14
N ALA A 352 -72.27 31.07 75.27
CA ALA A 352 -72.70 29.66 75.28
C ALA A 352 -72.37 28.96 76.62
N GLU A 353 -71.17 29.18 77.16
CA GLU A 353 -70.75 28.64 78.46
C GLU A 353 -71.62 29.19 79.62
N SER A 354 -71.97 30.48 79.61
CA SER A 354 -72.85 31.07 80.62
C SER A 354 -74.29 30.54 80.57
N ARG A 355 -74.83 30.31 79.37
CA ARG A 355 -76.15 29.69 79.18
C ARG A 355 -76.17 28.24 79.64
N MET A 356 -75.09 27.47 79.41
CA MET A 356 -74.95 26.13 79.96
C MET A 356 -74.92 26.12 81.50
N ALA A 357 -74.29 27.10 82.13
CA ALA A 357 -74.33 27.26 83.59
C ALA A 357 -75.75 27.61 84.09
N GLU A 358 -76.45 28.51 83.41
CA GLU A 358 -77.83 28.88 83.74
C GLU A 358 -78.80 27.68 83.63
N ILE A 359 -78.68 26.87 82.56
CA ILE A 359 -79.45 25.62 82.40
C ILE A 359 -79.18 24.68 83.57
N ARG A 360 -77.90 24.48 83.93
CA ARG A 360 -77.49 23.53 84.98
C ARG A 360 -78.09 23.91 86.34
N VAL A 361 -78.14 25.20 86.69
CA VAL A 361 -78.78 25.69 87.92
C VAL A 361 -80.31 25.50 87.87
N ARG A 362 -80.96 25.76 86.72
CA ARG A 362 -82.42 25.58 86.57
C ARG A 362 -82.89 24.11 86.65
N LEU A 363 -82.01 23.15 86.34
CA LEU A 363 -82.30 21.71 86.41
C LEU A 363 -82.02 21.08 87.79
N GLN A 364 -81.60 21.86 88.79
CA GLN A 364 -81.06 21.36 90.07
C GLN A 364 -81.83 21.92 91.29
N LEU A 365 -83.15 22.03 91.18
CA LEU A 365 -84.06 22.49 92.25
C LEU A 365 -85.25 21.53 92.46
N ASP A 366 -84.91 20.26 92.65
CA ASP A 366 -85.61 19.17 93.36
C ASP A 366 -84.51 18.07 93.50
N ASP A 367 -84.30 17.36 94.61
CA ASP A 367 -85.02 17.24 95.89
C ASP A 367 -83.96 17.01 97.01
N ALA A 368 -84.31 17.14 98.30
CA ALA A 368 -83.30 17.28 99.37
C ALA A 368 -83.60 16.55 100.70
N ASP A 369 -83.31 15.24 100.79
CA ASP A 369 -83.17 14.54 102.10
C ASP A 369 -82.35 13.22 102.09
N GLN A 370 -81.19 13.17 101.40
CA GLN A 370 -80.30 11.98 101.42
C GLN A 370 -78.80 12.33 101.46
N LEU A 371 -78.19 12.37 102.65
CA LEU A 371 -76.77 12.74 102.82
C LEU A 371 -75.90 11.77 103.65
N GLU A 372 -76.46 10.71 104.25
CA GLU A 372 -75.72 9.82 105.15
C GLU A 372 -75.29 8.48 104.52
N GLU A 373 -76.01 7.96 103.52
CA GLU A 373 -75.65 6.71 102.79
C GLU A 373 -74.50 6.93 101.79
N LEU A 374 -74.45 8.09 101.14
CA LEU A 374 -73.51 8.40 100.04
C LEU A 374 -72.02 8.37 100.45
N VAL A 375 -71.71 8.64 101.72
CA VAL A 375 -70.32 8.68 102.20
C VAL A 375 -69.65 7.30 102.13
N ARG A 376 -70.37 6.24 102.51
CA ARG A 376 -69.83 4.86 102.56
C ARG A 376 -69.61 4.27 101.16
N ILE A 377 -70.40 4.67 100.17
CA ILE A 377 -70.23 4.24 98.77
C ILE A 377 -68.97 4.87 98.15
N ARG A 378 -68.64 6.12 98.52
CA ARG A 378 -67.50 6.88 97.98
C ARG A 378 -66.15 6.25 98.30
N GLU A 379 -65.98 5.68 99.49
CA GLU A 379 -64.73 5.04 99.92
C GLU A 379 -64.41 3.77 99.11
N ILE A 380 -65.42 2.92 98.87
CA ILE A 380 -65.27 1.68 98.09
C ILE A 380 -64.92 1.98 96.62
N MET A 381 -65.57 3.00 96.03
CA MET A 381 -65.28 3.47 94.67
C MET A 381 -63.83 3.96 94.53
N ALA A 382 -63.31 4.65 95.56
CA ALA A 382 -61.93 5.16 95.56
C ALA A 382 -60.91 4.01 95.52
N ASP A 383 -61.06 3.00 96.38
CA ASP A 383 -60.13 1.86 96.44
C ASP A 383 -60.13 1.00 95.17
N GLN A 384 -61.30 0.78 94.54
CA GLN A 384 -61.34 0.09 93.25
C GLN A 384 -60.56 0.86 92.17
N SER A 385 -60.76 2.18 92.07
CA SER A 385 -60.07 3.00 91.04
C SER A 385 -58.55 3.09 91.27
N ARG A 386 -58.07 3.02 92.53
CA ARG A 386 -56.64 2.91 92.85
C ARG A 386 -56.04 1.65 92.22
N ALA A 387 -56.66 0.49 92.47
CA ALA A 387 -56.16 -0.80 91.98
C ALA A 387 -56.16 -0.88 90.44
N GLU A 388 -57.21 -0.38 89.78
CA GLU A 388 -57.28 -0.34 88.32
C GLU A 388 -56.21 0.59 87.71
N PHE A 389 -55.98 1.77 88.30
CA PHE A 389 -54.92 2.69 87.86
C PHE A 389 -53.53 2.07 87.98
N ASP A 390 -53.18 1.54 89.16
CA ASP A 390 -51.86 0.96 89.39
C ASP A 390 -51.63 -0.30 88.55
N ASN A 391 -52.69 -1.06 88.21
CA ASN A 391 -52.63 -2.16 87.24
C ASN A 391 -52.29 -1.67 85.81
N PHE A 392 -53.01 -0.66 85.28
CA PHE A 392 -52.70 -0.12 83.95
C PHE A 392 -51.28 0.46 83.85
N ILE A 393 -50.77 1.09 84.92
CA ILE A 393 -49.37 1.57 84.99
C ILE A 393 -48.37 0.40 85.02
N SER A 394 -48.71 -0.71 85.68
CA SER A 394 -47.90 -1.93 85.70
C SER A 394 -47.85 -2.59 84.30
N GLU A 395 -49.00 -2.79 83.66
CA GLU A 395 -49.08 -3.37 82.31
C GLU A 395 -48.39 -2.49 81.26
N ALA A 396 -48.54 -1.15 81.35
CA ALA A 396 -47.85 -0.22 80.47
C ALA A 396 -46.31 -0.31 80.61
N ARG A 397 -45.81 -0.49 81.83
CA ARG A 397 -44.37 -0.72 82.09
C ARG A 397 -43.89 -2.07 81.60
N GLN A 398 -44.71 -3.13 81.72
CA GLN A 398 -44.38 -4.42 81.14
C GLN A 398 -44.28 -4.34 79.60
N ALA A 399 -45.28 -3.77 78.92
CA ALA A 399 -45.27 -3.59 77.48
C ALA A 399 -44.06 -2.77 77.00
N LEU A 400 -43.68 -1.71 77.74
CA LEU A 400 -42.46 -0.94 77.46
C LEU A 400 -41.18 -1.79 77.60
N SER A 401 -41.11 -2.66 78.61
CA SER A 401 -39.98 -3.58 78.80
C SER A 401 -39.90 -4.71 77.76
N GLU A 402 -41.04 -5.08 77.18
CA GLU A 402 -41.15 -6.01 76.05
C GLU A 402 -40.83 -5.33 74.70
N GLY A 403 -40.73 -4.00 74.67
CA GLY A 403 -40.41 -3.19 73.49
C GLY A 403 -41.63 -2.74 72.66
N ASP A 404 -42.85 -3.01 73.13
CA ASP A 404 -44.10 -2.60 72.47
C ASP A 404 -44.51 -1.19 72.95
N THR A 405 -43.89 -0.18 72.35
CA THR A 405 -44.08 1.24 72.67
C THR A 405 -45.49 1.73 72.41
N GLU A 406 -46.17 1.23 71.38
CA GLU A 406 -47.56 1.60 71.08
C GLU A 406 -48.54 1.00 72.08
N ARG A 407 -48.41 -0.29 72.45
CA ARG A 407 -49.24 -0.88 73.51
C ARG A 407 -48.99 -0.22 74.86
N ALA A 408 -47.73 0.08 75.20
CA ALA A 408 -47.38 0.82 76.40
C ALA A 408 -48.04 2.20 76.43
N ARG A 409 -48.00 2.96 75.32
CA ARG A 409 -48.62 4.28 75.19
C ARG A 409 -50.13 4.21 75.39
N ASN A 410 -50.79 3.23 74.79
CA ASN A 410 -52.24 3.04 74.91
C ASN A 410 -52.66 2.68 76.35
N LEU A 411 -51.93 1.82 77.04
CA LEU A 411 -52.19 1.48 78.46
C LEU A 411 -51.92 2.68 79.38
N ALA A 412 -50.85 3.44 79.16
CA ALA A 412 -50.57 4.67 79.90
C ALA A 412 -51.65 5.75 79.68
N ALA A 413 -52.28 5.80 78.50
CA ALA A 413 -53.42 6.67 78.23
C ALA A 413 -54.70 6.21 78.96
N GLN A 414 -54.98 4.90 78.98
CA GLN A 414 -56.10 4.32 79.73
C GLN A 414 -55.97 4.58 81.25
N ALA A 415 -54.77 4.45 81.81
CA ALA A 415 -54.48 4.84 83.19
C ALA A 415 -54.86 6.31 83.46
N ARG A 416 -54.48 7.24 82.58
CA ARG A 416 -54.82 8.66 82.72
C ARG A 416 -56.32 8.92 82.63
N LEU A 417 -57.02 8.25 81.70
CA LEU A 417 -58.48 8.37 81.57
C LEU A 417 -59.17 7.90 82.85
N ARG A 418 -58.78 6.73 83.38
CA ARG A 418 -59.39 6.17 84.60
C ARG A 418 -59.08 6.99 85.86
N LEU A 419 -57.91 7.63 85.94
CA LEU A 419 -57.57 8.57 87.01
C LEU A 419 -58.41 9.86 86.93
N ALA A 420 -58.63 10.40 85.72
CA ALA A 420 -59.40 11.62 85.52
C ALA A 420 -60.89 11.41 85.84
N ASP A 421 -61.44 10.27 85.42
CA ASP A 421 -62.81 9.80 85.71
C ASP A 421 -63.09 9.70 87.23
N SER A 422 -62.08 9.38 88.03
CA SER A 422 -62.16 9.27 89.49
C SER A 422 -61.62 10.47 90.28
N ARG A 423 -61.44 11.65 89.64
CA ARG A 423 -60.83 12.85 90.28
C ARG A 423 -61.43 13.20 91.65
N ASP A 424 -62.75 13.08 91.80
CA ASP A 424 -63.49 13.44 93.02
C ASP A 424 -63.42 12.39 94.13
N LEU A 425 -62.81 11.23 93.87
CA LEU A 425 -62.63 10.15 94.85
C LEU A 425 -61.30 10.26 95.61
N PHE A 426 -60.40 11.15 95.19
CA PHE A 426 -59.04 11.26 95.73
C PHE A 426 -58.71 12.64 96.32
N SER A 427 -57.88 12.62 97.37
CA SER A 427 -57.23 13.83 97.88
C SER A 427 -56.33 14.46 96.82
N GLU A 428 -56.15 15.78 96.89
CA GLU A 428 -55.45 16.55 95.85
C GLU A 428 -53.97 16.15 95.68
N THR A 429 -53.31 15.81 96.79
CA THR A 429 -51.95 15.24 96.79
C THR A 429 -51.92 13.87 96.10
N GLU A 430 -52.81 12.94 96.50
CA GLU A 430 -52.89 11.59 95.92
C GLU A 430 -53.20 11.56 94.42
N TYR A 431 -53.98 12.52 93.92
CA TYR A 431 -54.25 12.67 92.50
C TYR A 431 -53.00 13.16 91.75
N SER A 432 -52.33 14.19 92.27
CA SER A 432 -51.15 14.79 91.62
C SER A 432 -49.96 13.82 91.54
N GLU A 433 -49.74 12.98 92.56
CA GLU A 433 -48.73 11.93 92.51
C GLU A 433 -48.98 10.91 91.40
N ARG A 434 -50.22 10.41 91.28
CA ARG A 434 -50.58 9.40 90.28
C ARG A 434 -50.50 9.98 88.87
N LEU A 435 -50.93 11.23 88.67
CA LEU A 435 -50.77 11.93 87.40
C LEU A 435 -49.28 12.10 87.02
N SER A 436 -48.42 12.45 87.97
CA SER A 436 -46.97 12.55 87.76
C SER A 436 -46.35 11.19 87.38
N ARG A 437 -46.71 10.10 88.07
CA ARG A 437 -46.27 8.73 87.70
C ARG A 437 -46.66 8.36 86.27
N GLN A 438 -47.88 8.70 85.84
CA GLN A 438 -48.35 8.46 84.47
C GLN A 438 -47.59 9.31 83.44
N GLN A 439 -47.34 10.58 83.73
CA GLN A 439 -46.63 11.49 82.83
C GLN A 439 -45.17 11.08 82.64
N ASN A 440 -44.48 10.68 83.71
CA ASN A 440 -43.10 10.20 83.65
C ASN A 440 -42.99 8.93 82.79
N LEU A 441 -43.91 7.97 82.98
CA LEU A 441 -43.98 6.75 82.15
C LEU A 441 -44.25 7.09 80.67
N LEU A 442 -45.11 8.07 80.38
CA LEU A 442 -45.38 8.47 78.99
C LEU A 442 -44.15 9.09 78.31
N GLN A 443 -43.32 9.83 79.07
CA GLN A 443 -42.01 10.31 78.59
C GLN A 443 -41.00 9.17 78.39
N GLU A 444 -40.95 8.19 79.31
CA GLU A 444 -40.14 6.95 79.16
C GLU A 444 -40.49 6.21 77.85
N ILE A 445 -41.78 6.10 77.52
CA ILE A 445 -42.28 5.46 76.29
C ILE A 445 -41.87 6.25 75.02
N ILE A 446 -41.98 7.59 75.02
CA ILE A 446 -41.58 8.42 73.88
C ILE A 446 -40.07 8.31 73.63
N ALA A 447 -39.26 8.36 74.68
CA ALA A 447 -37.80 8.24 74.58
C ALA A 447 -37.35 6.86 74.07
N ALA A 448 -38.09 5.80 74.39
CA ALA A 448 -37.82 4.45 73.89
C ALA A 448 -38.15 4.31 72.39
N ASP A 449 -39.28 4.85 71.94
CA ASP A 449 -39.74 4.73 70.54
C ASP A 449 -38.75 5.36 69.56
N GLU A 450 -38.27 6.56 69.87
CA GLU A 450 -37.29 7.28 69.04
C GLU A 450 -35.96 6.53 68.95
N GLN A 451 -35.47 5.95 70.06
CA GLN A 451 -34.27 5.11 70.03
C GLN A 451 -34.44 3.82 69.22
N ILE A 452 -35.65 3.25 69.16
CA ILE A 452 -35.93 2.08 68.32
C ILE A 452 -35.89 2.48 66.84
N ARG A 453 -36.54 3.59 66.46
CA ARG A 453 -36.54 4.13 65.08
C ARG A 453 -35.11 4.38 64.56
N GLN A 454 -34.29 5.09 65.33
CA GLN A 454 -32.91 5.41 64.93
C GLN A 454 -32.06 4.16 64.68
N ARG A 455 -32.15 3.15 65.56
CA ARG A 455 -31.45 1.86 65.38
C ARG A 455 -31.95 1.09 64.15
N GLN A 456 -33.24 1.17 63.83
CA GLN A 456 -33.80 0.53 62.63
C GLN A 456 -33.32 1.19 61.33
N VAL A 457 -33.17 2.52 61.30
CA VAL A 457 -32.58 3.24 60.15
C VAL A 457 -31.11 2.85 59.97
N GLU A 458 -30.29 2.98 61.03
CA GLU A 458 -28.85 2.68 60.96
C GLU A 458 -28.57 1.22 60.54
N THR A 459 -29.34 0.26 61.06
CA THR A 459 -29.18 -1.16 60.68
C THR A 459 -29.66 -1.47 59.26
N ARG A 460 -30.58 -0.67 58.70
CA ARG A 460 -31.02 -0.76 57.29
C ARG A 460 -29.96 -0.19 56.35
N GLU A 461 -29.41 0.98 56.65
CA GLU A 461 -28.34 1.61 55.87
C GLU A 461 -27.08 0.73 55.81
N ARG A 462 -26.63 0.24 56.97
CA ARG A 462 -25.48 -0.68 57.06
C ARG A 462 -25.69 -1.97 56.25
N ARG A 463 -26.92 -2.48 56.16
CA ARG A 463 -27.24 -3.65 55.34
C ARG A 463 -27.13 -3.34 53.85
N LEU A 464 -27.77 -2.27 53.39
CA LEU A 464 -27.74 -1.86 51.98
C LEU A 464 -26.31 -1.57 51.49
N ALA A 465 -25.48 -0.93 52.33
CA ALA A 465 -24.07 -0.67 52.04
C ALA A 465 -23.20 -1.96 51.98
N GLN A 466 -23.52 -2.98 52.79
CA GLN A 466 -22.85 -4.28 52.70
C GLN A 466 -23.31 -5.08 51.47
N GLU A 467 -24.58 -4.98 51.10
CA GLU A 467 -25.15 -5.63 49.91
C GLU A 467 -24.59 -5.03 48.61
N SER A 468 -24.43 -3.70 48.52
CA SER A 468 -23.79 -3.05 47.36
C SER A 468 -22.31 -3.43 47.21
N GLN A 469 -21.52 -3.33 48.28
CA GLN A 469 -20.10 -3.73 48.27
C GLN A 469 -19.93 -5.21 47.90
N GLN A 470 -20.80 -6.11 48.39
CA GLN A 470 -20.76 -7.51 47.99
C GLN A 470 -21.16 -7.72 46.51
N ALA A 471 -22.06 -6.91 45.95
CA ALA A 471 -22.43 -6.99 44.54
C ALA A 471 -21.32 -6.49 43.62
N GLU A 472 -20.58 -5.45 44.01
CA GLU A 472 -19.42 -4.93 43.27
C GLU A 472 -18.25 -5.94 43.28
N LEU A 473 -17.91 -6.50 44.45
CA LEU A 473 -16.86 -7.51 44.58
C LEU A 473 -17.17 -8.81 43.81
N ARG A 474 -18.45 -9.16 43.61
CA ARG A 474 -18.86 -10.27 42.74
C ARG A 474 -18.63 -9.93 41.26
N ARG A 475 -19.10 -8.76 40.80
CA ARG A 475 -18.88 -8.31 39.42
C ARG A 475 -17.41 -8.22 39.04
N GLN A 476 -16.55 -7.72 39.94
CA GLN A 476 -15.10 -7.67 39.69
C GLN A 476 -14.51 -9.07 39.47
N ARG A 477 -14.85 -10.04 40.33
CA ARG A 477 -14.39 -11.43 40.16
C ARG A 477 -14.93 -12.08 38.88
N GLU A 478 -16.20 -11.86 38.55
CA GLU A 478 -16.78 -12.37 37.29
C GLU A 478 -16.10 -11.79 36.04
N ILE A 479 -15.55 -10.57 36.13
CA ILE A 479 -14.74 -9.96 35.07
C ILE A 479 -13.33 -10.56 35.07
N GLU A 480 -12.67 -10.68 36.22
CA GLU A 480 -11.34 -11.32 36.35
C GLU A 480 -11.34 -12.77 35.83
N ASP A 481 -12.36 -13.57 36.19
CA ASP A 481 -12.50 -14.97 35.74
C ASP A 481 -12.65 -15.06 34.21
N ARG A 482 -13.46 -14.18 33.60
CA ARG A 482 -13.63 -14.10 32.13
C ARG A 482 -12.35 -13.63 31.42
N ILE A 483 -11.63 -12.67 31.99
CA ILE A 483 -10.33 -12.23 31.46
C ILE A 483 -9.33 -13.39 31.52
N ASN A 484 -9.31 -14.16 32.61
CA ASN A 484 -8.45 -15.35 32.74
C ASN A 484 -8.81 -16.47 31.76
N GLU A 485 -10.10 -16.75 31.50
CA GLU A 485 -10.51 -17.68 30.44
C GLU A 485 -10.05 -17.18 29.06
N SER A 486 -10.27 -15.89 28.76
CA SER A 486 -9.91 -15.27 27.49
C SER A 486 -8.39 -15.30 27.25
N LEU A 487 -7.58 -15.03 28.28
CA LEU A 487 -6.11 -15.16 28.22
C LEU A 487 -5.66 -16.59 27.94
N ASN A 488 -6.34 -17.60 28.48
CA ASN A 488 -6.05 -19.00 28.17
C ASN A 488 -6.43 -19.34 26.71
N ARG A 489 -7.52 -18.77 26.19
CA ARG A 489 -7.90 -18.90 24.77
C ARG A 489 -6.89 -18.22 23.83
N VAL A 490 -6.37 -17.04 24.20
CA VAL A 490 -5.28 -16.37 23.46
C VAL A 490 -4.04 -17.24 23.40
N ARG A 491 -3.63 -17.86 24.51
CA ARG A 491 -2.48 -18.80 24.55
C ARG A 491 -2.69 -20.00 23.62
N ALA A 492 -3.89 -20.59 23.61
CA ALA A 492 -4.22 -21.69 22.70
C ALA A 492 -4.14 -21.25 21.22
N LEU A 493 -4.71 -20.10 20.87
CA LEU A 493 -4.66 -19.55 19.51
C LEU A 493 -3.22 -19.18 19.08
N GLN A 494 -2.37 -18.73 20.02
CA GLN A 494 -0.94 -18.55 19.77
C GLN A 494 -0.23 -19.88 19.47
N MET A 495 -0.55 -20.97 20.19
CA MET A 495 -0.01 -22.31 19.89
C MET A 495 -0.48 -22.84 18.53
N GLU A 496 -1.72 -22.54 18.12
CA GLU A 496 -2.26 -22.83 16.78
C GLU A 496 -1.77 -21.85 15.68
N GLN A 497 -0.96 -20.84 16.02
CA GLN A 497 -0.51 -19.76 15.12
C GLN A 497 -1.63 -18.93 14.49
N LYS A 498 -2.78 -18.81 15.17
CA LYS A 498 -3.97 -18.05 14.74
C LYS A 498 -3.96 -16.64 15.32
N TYR A 499 -2.93 -15.87 15.00
CA TYR A 499 -2.67 -14.58 15.63
C TYR A 499 -3.77 -13.52 15.39
N GLN A 500 -4.51 -13.59 14.27
CA GLN A 500 -5.65 -12.70 14.00
C GLN A 500 -6.88 -13.06 14.86
N GLU A 501 -7.21 -14.34 15.04
CA GLU A 501 -8.24 -14.79 15.99
C GLU A 501 -7.83 -14.42 17.43
N ALA A 502 -6.55 -14.61 17.77
CA ALA A 502 -6.01 -14.23 19.08
C ALA A 502 -6.16 -12.73 19.35
N LEU A 503 -5.93 -11.87 18.34
CA LEU A 503 -6.09 -10.42 18.45
C LEU A 503 -7.55 -10.04 18.79
N GLN A 504 -8.53 -10.69 18.15
CA GLN A 504 -9.95 -10.46 18.44
C GLN A 504 -10.32 -10.82 19.89
N ILE A 505 -9.74 -11.87 20.46
CA ILE A 505 -9.94 -12.22 21.88
C ILE A 505 -9.21 -11.22 22.81
N VAL A 506 -8.07 -10.65 22.39
CA VAL A 506 -7.41 -9.56 23.14
C VAL A 506 -8.23 -8.27 23.11
N ASP A 507 -8.86 -7.93 21.99
CA ASP A 507 -9.79 -6.80 21.92
C ASP A 507 -11.04 -7.02 22.79
N GLN A 508 -11.50 -8.26 22.95
CA GLN A 508 -12.55 -8.60 23.94
C GLN A 508 -12.08 -8.42 25.39
N ILE A 509 -10.82 -8.74 25.72
CA ILE A 509 -10.24 -8.46 27.04
C ILE A 509 -10.18 -6.94 27.28
N LEU A 510 -9.73 -6.17 26.30
CA LEU A 510 -9.64 -4.70 26.39
C LEU A 510 -11.00 -3.99 26.35
N PHE A 511 -12.07 -4.68 25.92
CA PHE A 511 -13.45 -4.20 26.09
C PHE A 511 -13.98 -4.41 27.52
N LEU A 512 -13.52 -5.45 28.22
CA LEU A 512 -13.88 -5.72 29.62
C LEU A 512 -13.07 -4.87 30.61
N ASP A 513 -11.76 -4.71 30.36
CA ASP A 513 -10.87 -3.79 31.09
C ASP A 513 -9.92 -3.08 30.10
N PRO A 514 -10.20 -1.83 29.72
CA PRO A 514 -9.37 -1.04 28.81
C PRO A 514 -7.96 -0.73 29.30
N GLN A 515 -7.64 -0.94 30.58
CA GLN A 515 -6.31 -0.71 31.15
C GLN A 515 -5.57 -2.01 31.51
N HIS A 516 -6.13 -3.18 31.16
CA HIS A 516 -5.57 -4.47 31.52
C HIS A 516 -4.14 -4.65 30.94
N PRO A 517 -3.07 -4.71 31.77
CA PRO A 517 -1.70 -4.57 31.29
C PRO A 517 -1.27 -5.71 30.37
N THR A 518 -1.73 -6.93 30.64
CA THR A 518 -1.48 -8.10 29.78
C THR A 518 -2.26 -8.01 28.46
N GLY A 519 -3.41 -7.33 28.45
CA GLY A 519 -4.21 -7.12 27.23
C GLY A 519 -3.49 -6.18 26.26
N LEU A 520 -3.01 -5.04 26.76
CA LEU A 520 -2.24 -4.08 25.97
C LEU A 520 -0.95 -4.71 25.41
N LEU A 521 -0.16 -5.38 26.26
CA LEU A 521 1.06 -6.07 25.83
C LEU A 521 0.79 -7.15 24.76
N LEU A 522 -0.27 -7.95 24.92
CA LEU A 522 -0.62 -8.97 23.93
C LEU A 522 -1.13 -8.36 22.62
N LYS A 523 -1.77 -7.19 22.66
CA LYS A 523 -2.24 -6.50 21.46
C LYS A 523 -1.07 -6.07 20.58
N ASP A 524 -0.11 -5.33 21.16
CA ASP A 524 1.08 -4.86 20.46
C ASP A 524 1.88 -6.04 19.87
N VAL A 525 2.16 -7.06 20.70
CA VAL A 525 2.93 -8.25 20.28
C VAL A 525 2.21 -9.06 19.21
N LEU A 526 0.88 -9.20 19.26
CA LEU A 526 0.13 -9.92 18.22
C LEU A 526 0.03 -9.11 16.92
N GLN A 527 -0.06 -7.78 16.98
CA GLN A 527 -0.02 -6.93 15.78
C GLN A 527 1.35 -7.02 15.09
N ASP A 528 2.45 -6.89 15.84
CA ASP A 528 3.81 -7.07 15.31
C ASP A 528 4.02 -8.47 14.70
N VAL A 529 3.52 -9.53 15.35
CA VAL A 529 3.64 -10.91 14.85
C VAL A 529 2.79 -11.16 13.60
N VAL A 530 1.60 -10.54 13.47
CA VAL A 530 0.80 -10.59 12.23
C VAL A 530 1.55 -9.88 11.10
N ILE A 531 2.00 -8.64 11.32
CA ILE A 531 2.73 -7.86 10.31
C ILE A 531 4.02 -8.57 9.88
N PHE A 532 4.78 -9.15 10.82
CA PHE A 532 5.98 -9.91 10.52
C PHE A 532 5.69 -11.20 9.73
N ARG A 533 4.60 -11.91 10.06
CA ARG A 533 4.18 -13.11 9.31
C ARG A 533 3.77 -12.76 7.89
N ASP A 534 2.99 -11.71 7.71
CA ASP A 534 2.52 -11.28 6.39
C ASP A 534 3.67 -10.74 5.54
N PHE A 535 4.67 -10.09 6.16
CA PHE A 535 5.95 -9.77 5.54
C PHE A 535 6.70 -11.03 5.09
N GLU A 536 6.91 -12.02 5.96
CA GLU A 536 7.61 -13.28 5.62
C GLU A 536 6.90 -14.06 4.50
N LEU A 537 5.57 -14.15 4.55
CA LEU A 537 4.75 -14.74 3.49
C LEU A 537 4.90 -13.97 2.17
N THR A 538 4.93 -12.64 2.23
CA THR A 538 5.12 -11.76 1.05
C THR A 538 6.54 -11.90 0.47
N GLN A 539 7.59 -11.93 1.29
CA GLN A 539 8.96 -12.16 0.81
C GLN A 539 9.11 -13.57 0.20
N ARG A 540 8.51 -14.59 0.82
CA ARG A 540 8.48 -15.94 0.25
C ARG A 540 7.73 -16.00 -1.07
N ALA A 541 6.57 -15.35 -1.18
CA ALA A 541 5.81 -15.27 -2.42
C ALA A 541 6.60 -14.53 -3.51
N LYS A 542 7.19 -13.37 -3.19
CA LYS A 542 8.06 -12.60 -4.09
C LYS A 542 9.26 -13.41 -4.57
N SER A 543 9.94 -14.11 -3.67
CA SER A 543 11.09 -14.98 -3.98
C SER A 543 10.70 -16.14 -4.88
N LEU A 544 9.55 -16.79 -4.63
CA LEU A 544 9.02 -17.85 -5.48
C LEU A 544 8.61 -17.34 -6.87
N SER A 545 7.94 -16.19 -6.96
CA SER A 545 7.56 -15.59 -8.24
C SER A 545 8.78 -15.13 -9.04
N TYR A 546 9.75 -14.46 -8.41
CA TYR A 546 11.03 -14.12 -9.06
C TYR A 546 11.76 -15.37 -9.56
N SER A 547 11.76 -16.45 -8.77
CA SER A 547 12.35 -17.74 -9.18
C SER A 547 11.60 -18.37 -10.36
N ARG A 548 10.27 -18.21 -10.46
CA ARG A 548 9.47 -18.68 -11.62
C ARG A 548 9.80 -17.86 -12.87
N GLU A 549 9.73 -16.54 -12.80
CA GLU A 549 10.05 -15.65 -13.92
C GLU A 549 11.48 -15.83 -14.41
N PHE A 550 12.47 -15.95 -13.51
CA PHE A 550 13.85 -16.23 -13.89
C PHE A 550 13.97 -17.55 -14.65
N ASN A 551 13.31 -18.62 -14.21
CA ASN A 551 13.29 -19.90 -14.92
C ASN A 551 12.57 -19.80 -16.29
N GLU A 552 11.50 -19.02 -16.39
CA GLU A 552 10.78 -18.82 -17.66
C GLU A 552 11.58 -17.95 -18.66
N ILE A 553 12.38 -17.00 -18.16
CA ILE A 553 13.39 -16.27 -18.95
C ILE A 553 14.47 -17.24 -19.46
N GLN A 554 15.01 -18.13 -18.62
CA GLN A 554 16.00 -19.12 -19.08
C GLN A 554 15.39 -20.11 -20.09
N ARG A 555 14.13 -20.52 -19.91
CA ARG A 555 13.40 -21.36 -20.88
C ARG A 555 13.17 -20.64 -22.21
N SER A 556 12.89 -19.34 -22.17
CA SER A 556 12.63 -18.55 -23.38
C SER A 556 13.88 -18.31 -24.24
N LYS A 557 15.08 -18.49 -23.65
CA LYS A 557 16.36 -18.55 -24.37
C LYS A 557 16.62 -19.90 -25.07
N ILE A 558 15.80 -20.92 -24.86
CA ILE A 558 15.90 -22.19 -25.60
C ILE A 558 15.34 -21.95 -27.01
N LEU A 559 16.20 -22.10 -28.02
CA LEU A 559 15.78 -22.04 -29.42
C LEU A 559 14.84 -23.23 -29.72
N PRO A 560 13.69 -23.02 -30.40
CA PRO A 560 12.88 -24.13 -30.89
C PRO A 560 13.68 -24.92 -31.95
N ARG A 561 13.33 -26.20 -32.12
CA ARG A 561 14.01 -27.10 -33.07
C ARG A 561 13.43 -27.04 -34.48
N ASP A 562 12.12 -26.84 -34.55
CA ASP A 562 11.33 -26.78 -35.76
C ASP A 562 10.84 -25.35 -36.01
N LEU A 563 10.45 -25.03 -37.23
CA LEU A 563 9.95 -23.70 -37.58
C LEU A 563 8.66 -23.33 -36.83
N LEU A 564 7.83 -24.33 -36.49
CA LEU A 564 6.59 -24.18 -35.74
C LEU A 564 6.53 -25.26 -34.65
N GLU A 565 6.44 -24.83 -33.38
CA GLU A 565 6.32 -25.70 -32.21
C GLU A 565 4.95 -25.53 -31.54
N TYR A 566 4.24 -26.64 -31.33
CA TYR A 566 2.93 -26.68 -30.66
C TYR A 566 3.10 -26.83 -29.14
N PRO A 567 2.18 -26.28 -28.31
CA PRO A 567 2.26 -26.43 -26.87
C PRO A 567 1.92 -27.88 -26.44
N PRO A 568 2.43 -28.36 -25.29
CA PRO A 568 2.22 -29.75 -24.87
C PRO A 568 0.76 -30.08 -24.53
N ASP A 569 -0.06 -29.09 -24.17
CA ASP A 569 -1.49 -29.22 -23.88
C ASP A 569 -2.40 -29.09 -25.13
N TRP A 570 -1.83 -28.98 -26.33
CA TRP A 570 -2.58 -28.78 -27.59
C TRP A 570 -3.75 -29.75 -27.86
N PRO A 571 -3.65 -31.07 -27.57
CA PRO A 571 -4.78 -31.98 -27.75
C PRO A 571 -5.94 -31.68 -26.81
N GLU A 572 -5.67 -31.31 -25.56
CA GLU A 572 -6.70 -30.94 -24.59
C GLU A 572 -7.37 -29.61 -24.95
N LEU A 573 -6.58 -28.60 -25.32
CA LEU A 573 -7.11 -27.31 -25.81
C LEU A 573 -8.02 -27.51 -27.03
N SER A 574 -7.60 -28.38 -27.96
CA SER A 574 -8.38 -28.72 -29.15
C SER A 574 -9.71 -29.40 -28.85
N ILE A 575 -9.80 -30.18 -27.77
CA ILE A 575 -11.05 -30.81 -27.33
C ILE A 575 -11.93 -29.79 -26.60
N ARG A 576 -11.38 -29.06 -25.62
CA ARG A 576 -12.13 -28.11 -24.78
C ARG A 576 -12.78 -26.97 -25.58
N ARG A 577 -12.14 -26.53 -26.68
CA ARG A 577 -12.65 -25.47 -27.57
C ARG A 577 -13.38 -26.01 -28.82
N GLY A 578 -13.48 -27.33 -28.98
CA GLY A 578 -14.03 -27.98 -30.18
C GLY A 578 -15.55 -27.89 -30.32
N GLU A 579 -16.29 -27.67 -29.23
CA GLU A 579 -17.74 -27.52 -29.24
C GLU A 579 -18.15 -26.19 -28.56
N PRO A 580 -18.81 -25.25 -29.26
CA PRO A 580 -19.38 -24.07 -28.64
C PRO A 580 -20.63 -24.47 -27.84
N THR A 581 -20.51 -24.56 -26.51
CA THR A 581 -21.60 -24.98 -25.62
C THR A 581 -22.79 -24.02 -25.71
N ALA A 582 -23.87 -24.53 -26.29
CA ALA A 582 -25.06 -23.76 -26.59
C ALA A 582 -25.96 -23.60 -25.35
N PHE A 583 -26.02 -22.35 -24.87
CA PHE A 583 -27.08 -21.79 -24.03
C PHE A 583 -27.16 -22.28 -22.56
N ALA A 584 -27.58 -21.38 -21.67
CA ALA A 584 -27.95 -21.69 -20.28
C ALA A 584 -29.38 -21.19 -20.03
N GLU A 585 -30.37 -22.09 -20.13
CA GLU A 585 -31.79 -21.78 -19.86
C GLU A 585 -32.07 -21.78 -18.35
N SER A 586 -33.20 -21.20 -17.93
CA SER A 586 -33.76 -21.36 -16.57
C SER A 586 -33.76 -22.84 -16.17
N PRO A 587 -33.35 -23.25 -14.95
CA PRO A 587 -33.28 -24.65 -14.57
C PRO A 587 -34.61 -25.41 -14.76
N ALA A 588 -35.76 -24.76 -14.55
CA ALA A 588 -37.08 -25.35 -14.77
C ALA A 588 -37.36 -25.58 -16.27
N ASP A 589 -37.23 -24.54 -17.10
CA ASP A 589 -37.49 -24.62 -18.54
C ASP A 589 -36.49 -25.56 -19.24
N ARG A 590 -35.21 -25.54 -18.81
CA ARG A 590 -34.17 -26.43 -19.33
C ARG A 590 -34.50 -27.90 -19.06
N ARG A 591 -34.99 -28.21 -17.86
CA ARG A 591 -35.46 -29.57 -17.51
C ARG A 591 -36.62 -29.96 -18.40
N MET A 592 -37.62 -29.10 -18.55
CA MET A 592 -38.83 -29.44 -19.31
C MET A 592 -38.59 -29.51 -20.84
N LEU A 593 -37.79 -28.62 -21.42
CA LEU A 593 -37.38 -28.69 -22.83
C LEU A 593 -36.49 -29.91 -23.12
N ALA A 594 -35.56 -30.24 -22.21
CA ALA A 594 -34.79 -31.47 -22.31
C ALA A 594 -35.67 -32.73 -22.20
N GLU A 595 -36.75 -32.69 -21.40
CA GLU A 595 -37.72 -33.78 -21.34
C GLU A 595 -38.59 -33.88 -22.60
N ILE A 596 -39.04 -32.76 -23.17
CA ILE A 596 -39.76 -32.70 -24.45
C ILE A 596 -38.92 -33.26 -25.61
N ASP A 597 -37.60 -33.05 -25.59
CA ASP A 597 -36.67 -33.54 -26.63
C ASP A 597 -36.16 -34.97 -26.41
N SER A 598 -36.03 -35.41 -25.15
CA SER A 598 -35.51 -36.74 -24.81
C SER A 598 -36.60 -37.82 -24.72
N ARG A 599 -37.79 -37.50 -24.17
CA ARG A 599 -38.91 -38.44 -24.06
C ARG A 599 -39.44 -38.72 -25.47
N ARG A 600 -39.52 -40.01 -25.86
CA ARG A 600 -40.01 -40.44 -27.17
C ARG A 600 -41.32 -41.19 -27.03
N ILE A 601 -42.33 -40.80 -27.80
CA ILE A 601 -43.67 -41.40 -27.75
C ILE A 601 -44.09 -41.93 -29.14
N PRO A 602 -44.71 -43.12 -29.23
CA PRO A 602 -45.38 -43.55 -30.45
C PRO A 602 -46.71 -42.81 -30.58
N ALA A 603 -46.92 -42.14 -31.71
CA ALA A 603 -48.17 -41.41 -31.99
C ALA A 603 -48.97 -42.17 -33.05
N SER A 604 -50.02 -42.87 -32.64
CA SER A 604 -50.89 -43.67 -33.53
C SER A 604 -52.37 -43.34 -33.26
N PHE A 605 -52.73 -42.10 -33.55
CA PHE A 605 -54.09 -41.56 -33.41
C PHE A 605 -54.89 -41.82 -34.69
N ARG A 606 -56.15 -42.23 -34.54
CA ARG A 606 -57.08 -42.54 -35.64
C ARG A 606 -58.45 -41.99 -35.30
N ASP A 607 -58.68 -40.77 -35.75
CA ASP A 607 -59.92 -40.01 -35.53
C ASP A 607 -60.26 -39.88 -34.03
N ASN A 608 -59.21 -39.71 -33.21
CA ASN A 608 -59.26 -39.30 -31.81
C ASN A 608 -59.57 -37.79 -31.73
N THR A 609 -60.19 -37.29 -30.65
CA THR A 609 -60.31 -35.84 -30.43
C THR A 609 -58.95 -35.20 -30.14
N LEU A 610 -58.83 -33.88 -30.32
CA LEU A 610 -57.62 -33.15 -29.92
C LEU A 610 -57.43 -33.19 -28.40
N GLU A 611 -58.53 -33.16 -27.62
CA GLU A 611 -58.50 -33.30 -26.16
C GLU A 611 -57.93 -34.67 -25.72
N ASP A 612 -58.41 -35.79 -26.29
CA ASP A 612 -57.85 -37.14 -26.05
C ASP A 612 -56.35 -37.21 -26.37
N VAL A 613 -55.91 -36.56 -27.45
CA VAL A 613 -54.53 -36.60 -27.93
C VAL A 613 -53.61 -35.76 -27.05
N LEU A 614 -54.03 -34.57 -26.63
CA LEU A 614 -53.27 -33.72 -25.72
C LEU A 614 -53.22 -34.34 -24.32
N GLU A 615 -54.32 -34.90 -23.81
CA GLU A 615 -54.31 -35.59 -22.52
C GLU A 615 -53.44 -36.87 -22.56
N PHE A 616 -53.47 -37.62 -23.67
CA PHE A 616 -52.54 -38.74 -23.89
C PHE A 616 -51.07 -38.29 -23.86
N VAL A 617 -50.73 -37.17 -24.51
CA VAL A 617 -49.36 -36.63 -24.48
C VAL A 617 -48.98 -36.26 -23.04
N ALA A 618 -49.80 -35.47 -22.32
CA ALA A 618 -49.53 -35.11 -20.92
C ALA A 618 -49.35 -36.35 -20.02
N ARG A 619 -50.29 -37.30 -20.10
CA ARG A 619 -50.33 -38.51 -19.24
C ARG A 619 -49.20 -39.49 -19.52
N VAL A 620 -48.77 -39.66 -20.79
CA VAL A 620 -47.63 -40.53 -21.15
C VAL A 620 -46.29 -39.85 -20.88
N THR A 621 -46.20 -38.53 -21.05
CA THR A 621 -44.94 -37.79 -20.87
C THR A 621 -44.74 -37.30 -19.43
N ASN A 622 -45.77 -37.28 -18.59
CA ASN A 622 -45.77 -36.69 -17.24
C ASN A 622 -45.24 -35.23 -17.23
N LEU A 623 -45.57 -34.47 -18.28
CA LEU A 623 -45.30 -33.05 -18.37
C LEU A 623 -46.50 -32.27 -17.82
N ASN A 624 -46.24 -31.22 -17.04
CA ASN A 624 -47.26 -30.24 -16.69
C ASN A 624 -47.62 -29.47 -17.95
N MET A 625 -48.83 -29.70 -18.48
CA MET A 625 -49.32 -29.06 -19.70
C MET A 625 -50.65 -28.35 -19.41
N ASP A 626 -50.75 -27.11 -19.88
CA ASP A 626 -51.94 -26.27 -19.85
C ASP A 626 -52.40 -26.02 -21.29
N VAL A 627 -53.72 -25.92 -21.50
CA VAL A 627 -54.32 -25.83 -22.84
C VAL A 627 -55.41 -24.77 -22.83
N ASP A 628 -55.11 -23.63 -23.44
CA ASP A 628 -56.06 -22.52 -23.60
C ASP A 628 -57.03 -22.83 -24.75
N TRP A 629 -58.03 -23.63 -24.43
CA TRP A 629 -59.09 -24.02 -25.36
C TRP A 629 -59.92 -22.86 -25.91
N ASP A 630 -59.97 -21.73 -25.19
CA ASP A 630 -60.78 -20.59 -25.60
C ASP A 630 -60.02 -19.80 -26.69
N SER A 631 -58.70 -19.64 -26.55
CA SER A 631 -57.83 -19.14 -27.63
C SER A 631 -57.83 -20.03 -28.88
N LEU A 632 -57.98 -21.35 -28.70
CA LEU A 632 -58.03 -22.31 -29.80
C LEU A 632 -59.37 -22.25 -30.53
N ALA A 633 -60.49 -22.07 -29.81
CA ALA A 633 -61.81 -21.86 -30.42
C ALA A 633 -61.84 -20.59 -31.29
N ASP A 634 -61.21 -19.49 -30.86
CA ASP A 634 -61.13 -18.23 -31.62
C ASP A 634 -60.42 -18.38 -32.99
N ILE A 635 -59.51 -19.35 -33.14
CA ILE A 635 -58.87 -19.68 -34.43
C ILE A 635 -59.55 -20.84 -35.18
N GLY A 636 -60.71 -21.33 -34.72
CA GLY A 636 -61.45 -22.43 -35.33
C GLY A 636 -60.89 -23.83 -35.04
N VAL A 637 -60.22 -24.01 -33.89
CA VAL A 637 -59.71 -25.29 -33.40
C VAL A 637 -60.60 -25.79 -32.25
N ASP A 638 -61.60 -26.59 -32.58
CA ASP A 638 -62.51 -27.22 -31.62
C ASP A 638 -61.83 -28.34 -30.81
N ARG A 639 -62.31 -28.58 -29.57
CA ARG A 639 -61.81 -29.66 -28.69
C ARG A 639 -61.99 -31.05 -29.30
N ASP A 640 -63.13 -31.25 -29.95
CA ASP A 640 -63.54 -32.48 -30.64
C ASP A 640 -62.81 -32.72 -31.98
N ALA A 641 -61.90 -31.82 -32.40
CA ALA A 641 -61.29 -31.89 -33.73
C ALA A 641 -60.48 -33.18 -33.95
N LEU A 642 -60.77 -33.90 -35.04
CA LEU A 642 -60.33 -35.28 -35.23
C LEU A 642 -58.88 -35.38 -35.74
N VAL A 643 -58.01 -35.96 -34.92
CA VAL A 643 -56.58 -36.14 -35.20
C VAL A 643 -56.29 -37.56 -35.68
N THR A 644 -56.03 -37.71 -36.98
CA THR A 644 -55.42 -38.93 -37.55
C THR A 644 -53.93 -38.69 -37.85
N LEU A 645 -53.05 -39.37 -37.10
CA LEU A 645 -51.59 -39.27 -37.19
C LEU A 645 -50.93 -40.60 -36.81
N ASN A 646 -50.04 -41.11 -37.65
CA ASN A 646 -49.28 -42.34 -37.42
C ASN A 646 -47.77 -42.08 -37.59
N LEU A 647 -47.01 -42.12 -36.51
CA LEU A 647 -45.57 -41.92 -36.44
C LEU A 647 -44.90 -43.01 -35.59
N GLN A 648 -43.66 -43.34 -35.94
CA GLN A 648 -42.76 -44.13 -35.10
C GLN A 648 -42.38 -43.36 -33.81
N PRO A 649 -41.76 -43.99 -32.80
CA PRO A 649 -41.37 -43.32 -31.56
C PRO A 649 -40.42 -42.12 -31.75
N MET A 650 -40.98 -40.92 -31.67
CA MET A 650 -40.30 -39.64 -31.91
C MET A 650 -40.36 -38.74 -30.67
N PRO A 651 -39.42 -37.77 -30.52
CA PRO A 651 -39.46 -36.76 -29.47
C PRO A 651 -40.81 -36.04 -29.36
N VAL A 652 -41.23 -35.70 -28.13
CA VAL A 652 -42.52 -35.03 -27.86
C VAL A 652 -42.67 -33.76 -28.69
N ARG A 653 -41.61 -32.95 -28.84
CA ARG A 653 -41.59 -31.75 -29.72
C ARG A 653 -42.14 -32.03 -31.12
N ILE A 654 -41.72 -33.14 -31.73
CA ILE A 654 -42.07 -33.46 -33.12
C ILE A 654 -43.51 -33.97 -33.21
N VAL A 655 -44.00 -34.65 -32.17
CA VAL A 655 -45.39 -35.10 -32.09
C VAL A 655 -46.33 -33.91 -31.84
N LEU A 656 -46.05 -33.04 -30.86
CA LEU A 656 -46.82 -31.82 -30.59
C LEU A 656 -46.91 -30.93 -31.83
N ASN A 657 -45.77 -30.58 -32.44
CA ASN A 657 -45.74 -29.81 -33.68
C ASN A 657 -46.66 -30.42 -34.75
N ARG A 658 -46.60 -31.74 -34.96
CA ARG A 658 -47.32 -32.41 -36.05
C ARG A 658 -48.80 -32.70 -35.73
N VAL A 659 -49.20 -32.68 -34.46
CA VAL A 659 -50.62 -32.68 -34.04
C VAL A 659 -51.21 -31.29 -34.27
N LEU A 660 -50.58 -30.24 -33.74
CA LEU A 660 -51.10 -28.88 -33.82
C LEU A 660 -51.14 -28.35 -35.27
N GLU A 661 -50.12 -28.66 -36.08
CA GLU A 661 -50.10 -28.40 -37.54
C GLU A 661 -51.24 -29.11 -38.28
N LYS A 662 -51.73 -30.25 -37.78
CA LYS A 662 -52.81 -31.03 -38.41
C LYS A 662 -54.21 -30.55 -38.09
N VAL A 663 -54.39 -29.85 -36.96
CA VAL A 663 -55.69 -29.30 -36.55
C VAL A 663 -55.84 -27.82 -36.93
N SER A 664 -54.72 -27.09 -37.06
CA SER A 664 -54.71 -25.70 -37.53
C SER A 664 -55.38 -25.57 -38.91
N PRO A 665 -56.47 -24.79 -39.06
CA PRO A 665 -57.25 -24.75 -40.30
C PRO A 665 -56.59 -23.92 -41.41
N ASP A 666 -55.70 -22.98 -41.06
CA ASP A 666 -54.95 -22.15 -42.02
C ASP A 666 -53.50 -21.91 -41.56
N ARG A 667 -52.64 -21.46 -42.48
CA ARG A 667 -51.22 -21.18 -42.23
C ARG A 667 -50.99 -19.94 -41.38
N PHE A 668 -51.92 -18.99 -41.40
CA PHE A 668 -51.80 -17.70 -40.69
C PHE A 668 -52.41 -17.77 -39.26
N SER A 669 -53.49 -18.54 -39.07
CA SER A 669 -54.12 -18.79 -37.77
C SER A 669 -53.92 -20.24 -37.35
N ARG A 670 -52.84 -20.50 -36.59
CA ARG A 670 -52.42 -21.86 -36.18
C ARG A 670 -52.42 -22.02 -34.66
N ALA A 671 -52.60 -23.25 -34.20
CA ALA A 671 -52.30 -23.67 -32.84
C ALA A 671 -50.78 -23.90 -32.69
N ASN A 672 -50.22 -23.55 -31.53
CA ASN A 672 -48.79 -23.68 -31.25
C ASN A 672 -48.56 -23.92 -29.74
N TRP A 673 -47.30 -24.03 -29.30
CA TRP A 673 -46.95 -24.21 -27.89
C TRP A 673 -45.73 -23.38 -27.45
N ALA A 674 -45.68 -23.09 -26.15
CA ALA A 674 -44.58 -22.40 -25.48
C ALA A 674 -44.22 -23.08 -24.16
N VAL A 675 -43.09 -22.66 -23.58
CA VAL A 675 -42.59 -23.13 -22.28
C VAL A 675 -42.30 -21.89 -21.43
N ASN A 676 -43.03 -21.76 -20.34
CA ASN A 676 -42.94 -20.66 -19.38
C ASN A 676 -42.93 -21.27 -17.96
N ASP A 677 -41.97 -20.91 -17.11
CA ASP A 677 -41.91 -21.31 -15.70
C ASP A 677 -42.02 -22.83 -15.45
N GLY A 678 -41.53 -23.66 -16.38
CA GLY A 678 -41.65 -25.12 -16.32
C GLY A 678 -43.04 -25.69 -16.66
N LEU A 679 -43.98 -24.86 -17.14
CA LEU A 679 -45.31 -25.22 -17.65
C LEU A 679 -45.34 -25.18 -19.19
N LEU A 680 -45.86 -26.24 -19.81
CA LEU A 680 -46.03 -26.35 -21.26
C LEU A 680 -47.41 -25.76 -21.62
N VAL A 681 -47.45 -24.61 -22.28
CA VAL A 681 -48.71 -23.94 -22.64
C VAL A 681 -49.02 -24.19 -24.12
N VAL A 682 -50.21 -24.70 -24.42
CA VAL A 682 -50.73 -24.91 -25.78
C VAL A 682 -51.90 -23.95 -26.02
N ALA A 683 -51.80 -23.11 -27.05
CA ALA A 683 -52.75 -22.02 -27.32
C ALA A 683 -52.65 -21.55 -28.78
N SER A 684 -53.44 -20.53 -29.14
CA SER A 684 -53.34 -19.87 -30.44
C SER A 684 -51.96 -19.21 -30.64
N ASP A 685 -51.42 -19.20 -31.86
CA ASP A 685 -50.16 -18.49 -32.18
C ASP A 685 -50.29 -16.97 -31.96
N GLN A 686 -51.51 -16.41 -31.87
CA GLN A 686 -51.75 -15.01 -31.53
C GLN A 686 -51.73 -14.77 -30.01
N ASP A 687 -52.29 -15.66 -29.20
CA ASP A 687 -52.30 -15.51 -27.73
C ASP A 687 -50.94 -15.82 -27.12
N LEU A 688 -50.21 -16.77 -27.70
CA LEU A 688 -48.78 -17.00 -27.41
C LEU A 688 -47.90 -15.81 -27.81
N ARG A 689 -48.35 -14.94 -28.72
CA ARG A 689 -47.72 -13.64 -29.03
C ARG A 689 -48.14 -12.54 -28.07
N LYS A 690 -49.42 -12.49 -27.65
CA LYS A 690 -49.92 -11.50 -26.66
C LYS A 690 -49.17 -11.61 -25.32
N ASN A 691 -48.73 -12.80 -24.94
CA ASN A 691 -47.87 -13.02 -23.77
C ASN A 691 -46.42 -12.53 -24.02
N THR A 692 -46.28 -11.21 -24.07
CA THR A 692 -44.99 -10.50 -24.09
C THR A 692 -44.57 -10.08 -22.70
N PHE A 693 -43.26 -9.96 -22.48
CA PHE A 693 -42.70 -9.32 -21.31
C PHE A 693 -41.65 -8.27 -21.70
N ILE A 694 -41.37 -7.35 -20.78
CA ILE A 694 -40.35 -6.31 -20.97
C ILE A 694 -39.04 -6.80 -20.38
N GLN A 695 -37.99 -6.92 -21.19
CA GLN A 695 -36.63 -7.22 -20.74
C GLN A 695 -35.68 -6.07 -21.10
N LEU A 696 -34.93 -5.61 -20.09
CA LEU A 696 -33.83 -4.66 -20.25
C LEU A 696 -32.56 -5.41 -20.66
N TYR A 697 -31.95 -5.01 -21.77
CA TYR A 697 -30.63 -5.46 -22.20
C TYR A 697 -29.65 -4.28 -22.16
N ASP A 698 -28.65 -4.35 -21.28
CA ASP A 698 -27.49 -3.46 -21.33
C ASP A 698 -26.62 -3.83 -22.53
N VAL A 699 -26.37 -2.87 -23.43
CA VAL A 699 -25.57 -3.07 -24.64
C VAL A 699 -24.34 -2.16 -24.70
N ARG A 700 -24.02 -1.46 -23.61
CA ARG A 700 -22.92 -0.47 -23.54
C ARG A 700 -21.55 -1.06 -23.86
N ASP A 701 -21.36 -2.33 -23.52
CA ASP A 701 -20.19 -3.14 -23.86
C ASP A 701 -20.04 -3.38 -25.38
N MET A 702 -21.15 -3.43 -26.11
CA MET A 702 -21.20 -3.58 -27.57
C MET A 702 -21.21 -2.23 -28.31
N LEU A 703 -21.62 -1.14 -27.67
CA LEU A 703 -21.53 0.23 -28.22
C LEU A 703 -20.14 0.86 -28.02
N PHE A 704 -19.30 0.32 -27.14
CA PHE A 704 -17.91 0.75 -27.03
C PHE A 704 -17.08 0.25 -28.22
N GLN A 705 -16.28 1.15 -28.80
CA GLN A 705 -15.26 0.84 -29.81
C GLN A 705 -13.88 0.89 -29.14
N ILE A 706 -13.08 -0.15 -29.32
CA ILE A 706 -11.65 -0.09 -28.99
C ILE A 706 -10.93 0.63 -30.15
N PRO A 707 -10.11 1.66 -29.90
CA PRO A 707 -9.31 2.26 -30.95
C PRO A 707 -8.21 1.29 -31.41
N SER A 708 -8.07 1.13 -32.73
CA SER A 708 -6.89 0.49 -33.34
C SER A 708 -5.71 1.47 -33.34
N PHE A 709 -4.56 1.04 -32.82
CA PHE A 709 -3.33 1.83 -32.75
C PHE A 709 -2.37 1.41 -33.87
N THR A 710 -2.66 1.88 -35.09
CA THR A 710 -1.82 1.66 -36.28
C THR A 710 -0.66 2.64 -36.41
N GLU A 711 -0.71 3.79 -35.73
CA GLU A 711 0.33 4.82 -35.78
C GLU A 711 1.46 4.52 -34.78
N PHE A 712 2.70 4.46 -35.28
CA PHE A 712 3.95 4.33 -34.51
C PHE A 712 5.10 5.02 -35.25
N PRO A 713 6.16 5.49 -34.56
CA PRO A 713 7.29 6.14 -35.21
C PRO A 713 8.06 5.16 -36.11
N ALA A 714 8.37 5.59 -37.34
CA ALA A 714 9.28 4.85 -38.22
C ALA A 714 10.73 5.02 -37.75
N LEU A 715 11.47 3.92 -37.63
CA LEU A 715 12.88 3.93 -37.23
C LEU A 715 13.79 3.97 -38.46
N ASP A 716 13.69 5.06 -39.22
CA ASP A 716 14.39 5.26 -40.50
C ASP A 716 15.13 6.60 -40.53
N LEU A 717 16.38 6.57 -41.01
CA LEU A 717 17.24 7.74 -41.21
C LEU A 717 16.66 8.70 -42.25
N ASP A 718 15.98 8.19 -43.28
CA ASP A 718 15.35 9.00 -44.32
C ASP A 718 14.22 9.90 -43.76
N SER A 719 13.60 9.52 -42.64
CA SER A 719 12.59 10.36 -41.97
C SER A 719 13.20 11.65 -41.39
N VAL A 720 14.39 11.54 -40.77
CA VAL A 720 15.16 12.67 -40.21
C VAL A 720 15.75 13.50 -41.35
N LEU A 721 16.29 12.87 -42.39
CA LEU A 721 16.84 13.56 -43.56
C LEU A 721 15.76 14.29 -44.38
N ALA A 722 14.53 13.78 -44.43
CA ALA A 722 13.39 14.46 -45.06
C ALA A 722 12.98 15.72 -44.28
N GLN A 723 13.03 15.69 -42.95
CA GLN A 723 12.68 16.82 -42.08
C GLN A 723 13.56 18.07 -42.37
N ARG A 724 14.80 17.88 -42.82
CA ARG A 724 15.71 18.97 -43.26
C ARG A 724 15.19 19.83 -44.42
N ARG A 725 14.11 19.44 -45.12
CA ARG A 725 13.48 20.26 -46.18
C ARG A 725 12.26 21.08 -45.71
N GLY A 726 11.86 20.97 -44.45
CA GLY A 726 10.75 21.74 -43.88
C GLY A 726 11.16 22.38 -42.56
N GLY A 727 11.42 23.70 -42.57
CA GLY A 727 11.81 24.45 -41.37
C GLY A 727 10.71 24.45 -40.31
N GLY A 728 10.78 23.50 -39.38
CA GLY A 728 9.82 23.34 -38.30
C GLY A 728 10.28 22.29 -37.29
N ALA A 729 10.65 22.76 -36.09
CA ALA A 729 10.89 21.91 -34.92
C ALA A 729 9.56 21.40 -34.35
N GLY A 730 8.90 20.51 -35.11
CA GLY A 730 7.68 19.82 -34.69
C GLY A 730 8.01 18.74 -33.67
N GLY A 731 7.58 18.92 -32.42
CA GLY A 731 7.67 17.88 -31.40
C GLY A 731 6.90 16.62 -31.82
N ILE A 732 7.48 15.45 -31.52
CA ILE A 732 6.93 14.14 -31.91
C ILE A 732 5.55 13.88 -31.27
N PHE A 733 5.27 14.53 -30.13
CA PHE A 733 3.93 14.64 -29.56
C PHE A 733 3.09 15.72 -30.28
N ARG A 734 2.81 15.50 -31.57
CA ARG A 734 1.76 16.23 -32.26
C ARG A 734 0.42 15.57 -31.94
N ASP A 735 -0.39 16.19 -31.09
CA ASP A 735 -1.80 15.83 -30.94
C ASP A 735 -2.49 15.88 -32.31
N THR A 736 -2.68 14.71 -32.90
CA THR A 736 -3.18 14.54 -34.27
C THR A 736 -4.62 14.03 -34.21
N ASP A 737 -5.46 14.80 -33.53
CA ASP A 737 -6.91 14.59 -33.34
C ASP A 737 -7.72 14.74 -34.66
N GLN A 738 -7.07 14.56 -35.80
CA GLN A 738 -7.57 14.81 -37.16
C GLN A 738 -7.20 13.69 -38.15
N GLN A 739 -7.36 12.44 -37.73
CA GLN A 739 -7.58 11.32 -38.66
C GLN A 739 -8.59 10.30 -38.11
N GLY A 740 -9.79 10.80 -37.78
CA GLY A 740 -10.96 9.98 -37.43
C GLY A 740 -11.53 9.21 -38.63
N GLY A 741 -10.75 8.32 -39.23
CA GLY A 741 -11.18 7.46 -40.32
C GLY A 741 -12.16 6.38 -39.83
N ASP A 742 -13.38 6.39 -40.38
CA ASP A 742 -14.41 5.34 -40.28
C ASP A 742 -14.79 4.84 -38.87
N ARG A 743 -14.61 5.70 -37.84
CA ARG A 743 -15.26 5.48 -36.54
C ARG A 743 -16.75 5.78 -36.67
N ARG A 744 -17.55 4.73 -36.86
CA ARG A 744 -19.02 4.82 -36.78
C ARG A 744 -19.44 5.51 -35.48
N THR A 745 -20.50 6.30 -35.50
CA THR A 745 -21.04 6.87 -34.25
C THR A 745 -21.58 5.78 -33.32
N LYS A 746 -21.77 6.10 -32.02
CA LYS A 746 -22.40 5.15 -31.08
C LYS A 746 -23.83 4.84 -31.52
N GLU A 747 -24.48 5.86 -32.05
CA GLU A 747 -25.79 5.86 -32.66
C GLU A 747 -25.82 4.89 -33.85
N GLU A 748 -24.91 5.01 -34.82
CA GLU A 748 -24.80 4.04 -35.94
C GLU A 748 -24.52 2.60 -35.49
N LEU A 749 -23.73 2.38 -34.44
CA LEU A 749 -23.51 1.03 -33.90
C LEU A 749 -24.75 0.45 -33.22
N LYS A 750 -25.52 1.29 -32.54
CA LYS A 750 -26.77 0.94 -31.86
C LYS A 750 -27.87 0.65 -32.87
N ASP A 751 -28.00 1.48 -33.90
CA ASP A 751 -28.96 1.31 -34.99
C ASP A 751 -28.65 0.03 -35.78
N ALA A 752 -27.37 -0.24 -36.07
CA ALA A 752 -26.93 -1.51 -36.68
C ALA A 752 -27.18 -2.72 -35.75
N LEU A 753 -27.07 -2.59 -34.43
CA LEU A 753 -27.41 -3.66 -33.49
C LEU A 753 -28.92 -3.93 -33.47
N ILE A 754 -29.75 -2.88 -33.54
CA ILE A 754 -31.20 -2.96 -33.66
C ILE A 754 -31.59 -3.64 -34.99
N GLU A 755 -30.99 -3.25 -36.11
CA GLU A 755 -31.17 -3.88 -37.43
C GLU A 755 -30.82 -5.38 -37.40
N ILE A 756 -29.68 -5.74 -36.80
CA ILE A 756 -29.25 -7.13 -36.64
C ILE A 756 -30.25 -7.93 -35.79
N ILE A 757 -30.79 -7.36 -34.70
CA ILE A 757 -31.83 -7.99 -33.88
C ILE A 757 -33.12 -8.18 -34.71
N GLN A 758 -33.61 -7.12 -35.36
CA GLN A 758 -34.87 -7.13 -36.09
C GLN A 758 -34.84 -8.05 -37.32
N THR A 759 -33.69 -8.18 -37.98
CA THR A 759 -33.51 -9.06 -39.15
C THR A 759 -33.39 -10.53 -38.76
N ASN A 760 -32.73 -10.86 -37.63
CA ASN A 760 -32.43 -12.25 -37.27
C ASN A 760 -33.42 -12.88 -36.29
N VAL A 761 -34.22 -12.09 -35.57
CA VAL A 761 -35.24 -12.59 -34.64
C VAL A 761 -36.61 -12.12 -35.10
N ASP A 762 -37.48 -13.04 -35.51
CA ASP A 762 -38.92 -12.80 -35.78
C ASP A 762 -39.23 -11.53 -36.59
N PHE A 763 -38.63 -11.43 -37.79
CA PHE A 763 -38.70 -10.25 -38.67
C PHE A 763 -40.11 -9.69 -38.87
N GLU A 764 -41.10 -10.57 -39.09
CA GLU A 764 -42.51 -10.18 -39.30
C GLU A 764 -43.23 -9.73 -38.01
N GLY A 765 -42.67 -10.03 -36.83
CA GLY A 765 -43.28 -9.71 -35.53
C GLY A 765 -43.03 -8.28 -35.04
N TRP A 766 -42.01 -7.57 -35.54
CA TRP A 766 -41.68 -6.23 -35.08
C TRP A 766 -42.63 -5.15 -35.60
N ARG A 767 -42.98 -4.22 -34.71
CA ARG A 767 -43.86 -3.08 -35.01
C ARG A 767 -43.38 -2.20 -36.16
N ASP A 768 -42.07 -2.03 -36.29
CA ASP A 768 -41.45 -1.22 -37.35
C ASP A 768 -41.56 -1.90 -38.73
N ASN A 769 -41.65 -3.24 -38.76
CA ASN A 769 -41.89 -4.05 -39.94
C ASN A 769 -43.39 -4.29 -40.22
N GLY A 770 -44.29 -3.66 -39.44
CA GLY A 770 -45.75 -3.79 -39.58
C GLY A 770 -46.39 -4.88 -38.74
N GLY A 771 -45.63 -5.57 -37.88
CA GLY A 771 -46.16 -6.52 -36.90
C GLY A 771 -46.78 -5.86 -35.66
N ASP A 772 -47.24 -6.68 -34.71
CA ASP A 772 -47.88 -6.26 -33.46
C ASP A 772 -47.15 -6.78 -32.20
N THR A 773 -46.19 -7.69 -32.37
CA THR A 773 -45.67 -8.58 -31.31
C THR A 773 -44.42 -8.01 -30.62
N GLY A 774 -43.54 -7.33 -31.37
CA GLY A 774 -42.24 -6.86 -30.90
C GLY A 774 -42.10 -5.34 -30.91
N ILE A 775 -41.64 -4.76 -29.80
CA ILE A 775 -41.27 -3.33 -29.70
C ILE A 775 -39.88 -3.21 -29.07
N ILE A 776 -39.03 -2.35 -29.64
CA ILE A 776 -37.74 -1.93 -29.06
C ILE A 776 -37.87 -0.46 -28.64
N GLN A 777 -37.34 -0.12 -27.48
CA GLN A 777 -37.21 1.24 -26.97
C GLN A 777 -35.79 1.45 -26.44
N GLU A 778 -35.24 2.64 -26.63
CA GLU A 778 -33.93 3.01 -26.09
C GLU A 778 -34.07 3.74 -24.75
N LEU A 779 -33.20 3.41 -23.79
CA LEU A 779 -33.01 4.23 -22.59
C LEU A 779 -31.54 4.17 -22.11
N ASN A 780 -30.82 5.29 -22.24
CA ASN A 780 -29.46 5.49 -21.71
C ASN A 780 -28.45 4.40 -22.12
N ASP A 781 -28.25 4.21 -23.44
CA ASP A 781 -27.43 3.14 -24.04
C ASP A 781 -27.89 1.68 -23.72
N ASN A 782 -29.11 1.48 -23.20
CA ASN A 782 -29.73 0.16 -23.02
C ASN A 782 -30.91 -0.03 -23.98
N LEU A 783 -31.16 -1.27 -24.40
CA LEU A 783 -32.34 -1.66 -25.17
C LEU A 783 -33.41 -2.25 -24.24
N ILE A 784 -34.54 -1.55 -24.11
CA ILE A 784 -35.76 -2.06 -23.49
C ILE A 784 -36.56 -2.76 -24.60
N ILE A 785 -36.65 -4.07 -24.54
CA ILE A 785 -37.33 -4.88 -25.56
C ILE A 785 -38.58 -5.49 -24.94
N THR A 786 -39.71 -5.37 -25.64
CA THR A 786 -40.97 -6.03 -25.33
C THR A 786 -41.27 -7.06 -26.41
N ASN A 787 -41.23 -8.35 -26.08
CA ASN A 787 -41.45 -9.45 -27.04
C ASN A 787 -41.81 -10.77 -26.30
N THR A 788 -41.96 -11.87 -27.03
CA THR A 788 -42.30 -13.20 -26.48
C THR A 788 -41.13 -13.92 -25.81
N ALA A 789 -41.42 -14.87 -24.92
CA ALA A 789 -40.43 -15.76 -24.28
C ALA A 789 -39.51 -16.50 -25.28
N ARG A 790 -39.98 -16.76 -26.50
CA ARG A 790 -39.18 -17.37 -27.58
C ARG A 790 -38.20 -16.37 -28.18
N ASN A 791 -38.64 -15.15 -28.43
CA ASN A 791 -37.84 -14.12 -29.07
C ASN A 791 -36.80 -13.55 -28.09
N HIS A 792 -37.14 -13.39 -26.80
CA HIS A 792 -36.16 -13.04 -25.76
C HIS A 792 -35.04 -14.07 -25.59
N ARG A 793 -35.31 -15.38 -25.76
CA ARG A 793 -34.27 -16.41 -25.83
C ARG A 793 -33.36 -16.23 -27.05
N ALA A 794 -33.92 -15.97 -28.24
CA ALA A 794 -33.14 -15.75 -29.44
C ALA A 794 -32.26 -14.49 -29.35
N ILE A 795 -32.80 -13.38 -28.86
CA ILE A 795 -32.07 -12.12 -28.63
C ILE A 795 -30.94 -12.32 -27.63
N ASN A 796 -31.20 -12.95 -26.48
CA ASN A 796 -30.15 -13.21 -25.48
C ASN A 796 -29.06 -14.14 -26.04
N GLY A 797 -29.44 -15.17 -26.82
CA GLY A 797 -28.49 -16.04 -27.51
C GLY A 797 -27.58 -15.28 -28.49
N LEU A 798 -28.16 -14.41 -29.32
CA LEU A 798 -27.46 -13.55 -30.28
C LEU A 798 -26.53 -12.54 -29.58
N LEU A 799 -27.03 -11.79 -28.60
CA LEU A 799 -26.23 -10.82 -27.84
C LEU A 799 -25.09 -11.51 -27.06
N ARG A 800 -25.33 -12.71 -26.51
CA ARG A 800 -24.27 -13.52 -25.87
C ARG A 800 -23.18 -13.90 -26.86
N GLN A 801 -23.53 -14.35 -28.07
CA GLN A 801 -22.55 -14.68 -29.12
C GLN A 801 -21.74 -13.44 -29.57
N LEU A 802 -22.39 -12.29 -29.75
CA LEU A 802 -21.73 -11.03 -30.11
C LEU A 802 -20.74 -10.57 -29.02
N ARG A 803 -21.11 -10.71 -27.74
CA ARG A 803 -20.18 -10.48 -26.61
C ARG A 803 -19.05 -11.50 -26.58
N GLU A 804 -19.34 -12.77 -26.79
CA GLU A 804 -18.34 -13.86 -26.73
C GLU A 804 -17.24 -13.70 -27.79
N VAL A 805 -17.55 -13.12 -28.96
CA VAL A 805 -16.55 -12.75 -29.99
C VAL A 805 -15.69 -11.55 -29.57
N ARG A 806 -16.25 -10.59 -28.81
CA ARG A 806 -15.56 -9.39 -28.29
C ARG A 806 -14.74 -9.65 -27.02
N ALA A 807 -15.15 -10.62 -26.20
CA ALA A 807 -14.47 -11.01 -24.96
C ALA A 807 -13.15 -11.80 -25.19
N ILE A 808 -12.75 -11.98 -26.45
CA ILE A 808 -11.50 -12.62 -26.85
C ILE A 808 -10.41 -11.55 -26.98
N GLN A 809 -9.37 -11.67 -26.16
CA GLN A 809 -8.13 -10.91 -26.29
C GLN A 809 -7.01 -11.82 -26.81
N ILE A 810 -6.00 -11.21 -27.42
CA ILE A 810 -4.80 -11.88 -27.92
C ILE A 810 -3.63 -11.24 -27.20
N ASN A 811 -2.91 -12.02 -26.39
CA ASN A 811 -1.57 -11.64 -25.95
C ASN A 811 -0.57 -12.14 -26.99
N VAL A 812 0.32 -11.28 -27.47
CA VAL A 812 1.38 -11.63 -28.41
C VAL A 812 2.74 -11.33 -27.77
N GLU A 813 3.55 -12.37 -27.67
CA GLU A 813 4.94 -12.31 -27.26
C GLU A 813 5.82 -12.46 -28.49
N ALA A 814 6.61 -11.43 -28.84
CA ALA A 814 7.70 -11.58 -29.79
C ALA A 814 9.01 -11.81 -29.02
N ARG A 815 9.94 -12.58 -29.59
CA ARG A 815 11.27 -12.80 -29.02
C ARG A 815 12.33 -12.52 -30.07
N PHE A 816 13.23 -11.61 -29.75
CA PHE A 816 14.41 -11.28 -30.55
C PHE A 816 15.61 -11.88 -29.83
N LEU A 817 16.07 -13.03 -30.32
CA LEU A 817 17.26 -13.72 -29.81
C LEU A 817 18.45 -13.33 -30.67
N VAL A 818 19.42 -12.62 -30.09
CA VAL A 818 20.72 -12.34 -30.73
C VAL A 818 21.77 -13.18 -30.01
N VAL A 819 22.32 -14.15 -30.73
CA VAL A 819 23.42 -15.00 -30.29
C VAL A 819 24.68 -14.54 -31.01
N THR A 820 25.72 -14.09 -30.30
CA THR A 820 27.07 -13.90 -30.87
C THR A 820 28.02 -14.97 -30.34
N GLN A 821 28.93 -15.42 -31.20
CA GLN A 821 30.03 -16.32 -30.88
C GLN A 821 31.27 -15.81 -31.60
N ASP A 822 32.17 -15.22 -30.84
CA ASP A 822 33.36 -14.53 -31.33
C ASP A 822 34.59 -15.31 -30.83
N PHE A 823 35.37 -15.85 -31.77
CA PHE A 823 36.54 -16.67 -31.51
C PHE A 823 37.79 -16.04 -32.12
N PHE A 824 38.88 -16.04 -31.38
CA PHE A 824 40.18 -15.57 -31.84
C PHE A 824 41.27 -16.53 -31.40
N GLU A 825 42.18 -16.87 -32.33
CA GLU A 825 43.43 -17.58 -32.07
C GLU A 825 44.57 -16.86 -32.79
N GLN A 826 45.59 -16.44 -32.04
CA GLN A 826 46.89 -16.01 -32.56
C GLN A 826 47.96 -16.99 -32.07
N ILE A 827 48.78 -17.45 -33.00
CA ILE A 827 50.07 -18.10 -32.72
C ILE A 827 51.12 -17.41 -33.59
N GLY A 828 51.99 -16.63 -32.95
CA GLY A 828 53.08 -15.87 -33.57
C GLY A 828 54.44 -16.33 -33.07
N PHE A 829 55.38 -16.48 -33.99
CA PHE A 829 56.81 -16.66 -33.76
C PHE A 829 57.56 -15.57 -34.53
N ASP A 830 58.49 -14.89 -33.89
CA ASP A 830 59.46 -14.00 -34.52
C ASP A 830 60.86 -14.40 -34.05
N ILE A 831 61.82 -14.44 -34.98
CA ILE A 831 63.18 -14.97 -34.78
C ILE A 831 64.14 -14.16 -35.66
N ASP A 832 64.71 -13.11 -35.08
CA ASP A 832 65.71 -12.27 -35.71
C ASP A 832 67.11 -12.80 -35.40
N VAL A 833 67.93 -13.01 -36.44
CA VAL A 833 69.30 -13.52 -36.32
C VAL A 833 70.29 -12.51 -36.90
N ILE A 834 71.28 -12.11 -36.10
CA ILE A 834 72.33 -11.19 -36.51
C ILE A 834 73.67 -11.91 -36.44
N PHE A 835 74.30 -12.12 -37.59
CA PHE A 835 75.64 -12.70 -37.69
C PHE A 835 76.72 -11.61 -37.58
N ASN A 836 77.88 -11.97 -37.00
CA ASN A 836 79.01 -11.05 -36.76
C ASN A 836 78.59 -9.87 -35.85
N ALA A 837 77.80 -10.19 -34.83
CA ALA A 837 77.20 -9.24 -33.89
C ALA A 837 78.23 -8.58 -32.96
N GLN A 838 79.42 -9.20 -32.80
CA GLN A 838 80.53 -8.64 -32.00
C GLN A 838 81.62 -7.99 -32.86
N ASN A 839 81.28 -7.43 -34.03
CA ASN A 839 82.24 -6.74 -34.88
C ASN A 839 82.77 -5.43 -34.25
N SER A 840 83.68 -4.74 -34.95
CA SER A 840 84.21 -3.44 -34.48
C SER A 840 83.09 -2.43 -34.26
N GLN A 841 82.09 -2.38 -35.14
CA GLN A 841 81.00 -1.40 -35.10
C GLN A 841 80.18 -1.49 -33.80
N PHE A 842 79.90 -2.71 -33.29
CA PHE A 842 79.29 -2.86 -31.96
C PHE A 842 80.24 -2.44 -30.84
N LYS A 843 81.51 -2.85 -30.91
CA LYS A 843 82.51 -2.58 -29.86
C LYS A 843 82.85 -1.09 -29.75
N ASP A 844 82.91 -0.37 -30.86
CA ASP A 844 83.12 1.08 -30.92
C ASP A 844 81.91 1.83 -30.35
N ALA A 845 80.69 1.39 -30.65
CA ALA A 845 79.46 1.98 -30.11
C ALA A 845 79.24 1.67 -28.62
N LEU A 846 79.61 0.47 -28.16
CA LEU A 846 79.58 0.10 -26.75
C LEU A 846 80.64 0.88 -25.95
N ALA A 847 81.86 1.05 -26.50
CA ALA A 847 82.88 1.91 -25.91
C ALA A 847 82.41 3.37 -25.82
N GLN A 848 81.74 3.90 -26.85
CA GLN A 848 81.12 5.22 -26.81
C GLN A 848 79.97 5.29 -25.76
N GLN A 849 79.20 4.21 -25.56
CA GLN A 849 78.20 4.16 -24.47
C GLN A 849 78.87 4.27 -23.09
N GLU A 850 79.95 3.52 -22.85
CA GLU A 850 80.70 3.55 -21.59
C GLU A 850 81.42 4.89 -21.35
N GLU A 851 82.02 5.48 -22.39
CA GLU A 851 82.76 6.75 -22.32
C GLU A 851 81.84 7.95 -22.03
N PHE A 852 80.65 8.00 -22.66
CA PHE A 852 79.69 9.09 -22.48
C PHE A 852 78.60 8.82 -21.43
N GLY A 853 78.62 7.65 -20.78
CA GLY A 853 77.66 7.27 -19.73
C GLY A 853 76.21 7.18 -20.23
N LEU A 854 76.02 6.83 -21.51
CA LEU A 854 74.73 6.91 -22.18
C LEU A 854 73.78 5.79 -21.74
N VAL A 855 72.51 6.14 -21.53
CA VAL A 855 71.44 5.21 -21.17
C VAL A 855 70.63 4.91 -22.43
N VAL A 856 70.54 3.63 -22.81
CA VAL A 856 69.56 3.20 -23.81
C VAL A 856 68.21 3.04 -23.12
N THR A 857 67.16 3.62 -23.71
CA THR A 857 65.76 3.35 -23.38
C THR A 857 65.07 2.82 -24.64
N PRO A 858 64.53 1.59 -24.64
CA PRO A 858 63.84 1.05 -25.81
C PRO A 858 62.55 1.84 -26.06
N GLN A 859 62.20 2.04 -27.33
CA GLN A 859 61.02 2.82 -27.71
C GLN A 859 59.74 2.16 -27.16
N GLY A 860 59.11 2.83 -26.18
CA GLY A 860 57.92 2.33 -25.47
C GLY A 860 58.18 1.66 -24.11
N GLY A 861 59.43 1.43 -23.70
CA GLY A 861 59.76 0.78 -22.43
C GLY A 861 60.28 1.73 -21.34
N SER A 862 59.69 1.68 -20.14
CA SER A 862 60.09 2.49 -18.98
C SER A 862 61.31 1.94 -18.21
N GLY A 863 62.27 1.33 -18.92
CA GLY A 863 63.43 0.65 -18.36
C GLY A 863 64.76 1.10 -18.97
N ARG A 864 65.83 1.08 -18.16
CA ARG A 864 67.21 1.25 -18.62
C ARG A 864 67.70 -0.04 -19.25
N THR A 865 68.25 0.01 -20.46
CA THR A 865 68.87 -1.15 -21.13
C THR A 865 70.32 -0.88 -21.51
N SER A 866 71.06 -1.96 -21.78
CA SER A 866 72.37 -1.92 -22.43
C SER A 866 72.19 -1.69 -23.94
N LEU A 867 73.24 -1.22 -24.63
CA LEU A 867 73.31 -1.36 -26.07
C LEU A 867 73.29 -2.86 -26.43
N LEU A 868 72.43 -3.24 -27.38
CA LEU A 868 72.40 -4.54 -28.05
C LEU A 868 72.83 -4.33 -29.51
N PRO A 869 73.47 -5.32 -30.18
CA PRO A 869 73.84 -5.18 -31.58
C PRO A 869 72.64 -4.90 -32.50
N SER A 870 71.46 -5.47 -32.22
CA SER A 870 70.19 -5.14 -32.89
C SER A 870 69.84 -3.63 -32.89
N ASN A 871 70.21 -2.88 -31.85
CA ASN A 871 69.96 -1.43 -31.78
C ASN A 871 70.71 -0.63 -32.87
N LEU A 872 71.81 -1.16 -33.41
CA LEU A 872 72.61 -0.51 -34.46
C LEU A 872 72.10 -0.84 -35.87
N ILE A 873 71.16 -1.78 -36.01
CA ILE A 873 70.66 -2.29 -37.29
C ILE A 873 69.26 -1.75 -37.63
N ALA A 874 68.47 -1.39 -36.62
CA ALA A 874 67.14 -0.80 -36.77
C ALA A 874 66.96 0.25 -37.92
N PRO A 875 67.90 1.19 -38.18
CA PRO A 875 67.71 2.18 -39.25
C PRO A 875 67.77 1.64 -40.69
N PHE A 876 68.20 0.39 -40.94
CA PHE A 876 68.46 -0.08 -42.31
C PHE A 876 67.25 -0.61 -43.09
N PHE A 877 66.17 -1.02 -42.41
CA PHE A 877 65.03 -1.68 -43.07
C PHE A 877 63.66 -1.04 -42.80
N ASN A 878 63.58 -0.01 -41.94
CA ASN A 878 62.31 0.53 -41.45
C ASN A 878 62.08 2.01 -41.80
N GLN A 879 62.49 2.45 -43.00
CA GLN A 879 62.21 3.79 -43.54
C GLN A 879 61.85 3.76 -45.04
N PRO A 880 60.92 4.61 -45.51
CA PRO A 880 60.77 4.90 -46.93
C PRO A 880 62.02 5.63 -47.47
N ALA A 881 62.38 5.37 -48.72
CA ALA A 881 63.72 5.61 -49.26
C ALA A 881 64.09 7.08 -49.60
N SER A 882 63.93 8.03 -48.66
CA SER A 882 64.16 9.46 -48.88
C SER A 882 65.10 10.16 -47.88
N SER A 883 65.52 9.52 -46.79
CA SER A 883 66.36 10.10 -45.72
C SER A 883 67.83 9.65 -45.78
N GLN A 884 68.70 10.46 -46.39
CA GLN A 884 70.16 10.18 -46.48
C GLN A 884 70.97 10.57 -45.22
N SER A 885 70.47 10.27 -44.02
CA SER A 885 71.27 10.26 -42.78
C SER A 885 70.47 9.62 -41.64
N ALA A 886 70.95 8.49 -41.12
CA ALA A 886 70.39 7.86 -39.93
C ALA A 886 71.03 8.47 -38.67
N ASN A 887 70.36 9.46 -38.07
CA ASN A 887 70.64 9.84 -36.70
C ASN A 887 70.06 8.76 -35.77
N ILE A 888 70.87 8.25 -34.85
CA ILE A 888 70.39 7.46 -33.72
C ILE A 888 70.27 8.45 -32.56
N ASP A 889 69.05 8.92 -32.28
CA ASP A 889 68.82 9.97 -31.27
C ASP A 889 68.86 9.39 -29.85
N PHE A 890 69.93 9.71 -29.11
CA PHE A 890 70.07 9.36 -27.69
C PHE A 890 69.78 10.58 -26.80
N THR A 891 68.73 10.51 -25.98
CA THR A 891 68.39 11.58 -25.04
C THR A 891 69.16 11.43 -23.72
N PHE A 892 69.98 12.44 -23.38
CA PHE A 892 70.61 12.51 -22.06
C PHE A 892 69.57 12.68 -20.95
N GLN A 893 69.58 11.79 -19.95
CA GLN A 893 68.85 11.99 -18.70
C GLN A 893 69.84 12.12 -17.53
N ASN A 894 69.97 13.34 -17.02
CA ASN A 894 71.03 13.76 -16.08
C ASN A 894 71.06 12.89 -14.80
N PRO A 895 72.18 12.21 -14.47
CA PRO A 895 72.27 11.28 -13.34
C PRO A 895 72.27 12.00 -11.98
N GLY A 896 71.08 12.41 -11.54
CA GLY A 896 70.85 13.09 -10.26
C GLY A 896 69.48 13.78 -10.12
N ALA A 897 68.70 13.87 -11.20
CA ALA A 897 67.35 14.43 -11.15
C ALA A 897 66.38 13.55 -10.34
N ALA A 898 65.60 14.16 -9.46
CA ALA A 898 64.53 13.46 -8.72
C ALA A 898 63.31 13.20 -9.64
N PRO A 899 62.50 12.16 -9.38
CA PRO A 899 61.31 11.87 -10.18
C PRO A 899 60.34 13.06 -10.22
N GLY A 900 60.01 13.53 -11.43
CA GLY A 900 59.00 14.57 -11.66
C GLY A 900 59.53 15.95 -12.11
N THR A 901 60.85 16.20 -12.15
CA THR A 901 61.37 17.42 -12.80
C THR A 901 61.30 17.30 -14.32
N PRO A 902 60.70 18.25 -15.06
CA PRO A 902 60.67 18.20 -16.52
C PRO A 902 62.09 18.32 -17.11
N ALA A 903 62.36 17.56 -18.17
CA ALA A 903 63.65 17.59 -18.84
C ALA A 903 63.89 18.93 -19.56
N LEU A 904 65.10 19.46 -19.44
CA LEU A 904 65.51 20.66 -20.16
C LEU A 904 65.77 20.29 -21.63
N ILE A 905 64.82 20.57 -22.52
CA ILE A 905 64.96 20.35 -23.96
C ILE A 905 66.04 21.28 -24.50
N GLY A 906 67.21 20.74 -24.82
CA GLY A 906 68.37 21.52 -25.26
C GLY A 906 69.68 20.74 -25.44
N ALA A 907 69.62 19.41 -25.54
CA ALA A 907 70.76 18.61 -25.97
C ALA A 907 70.65 18.35 -27.49
N GLU A 908 71.67 18.69 -28.26
CA GLU A 908 71.77 18.25 -29.65
C GLU A 908 72.04 16.73 -29.71
N PRO A 909 71.52 16.00 -30.71
CA PRO A 909 71.74 14.57 -30.83
C PRO A 909 73.22 14.28 -31.10
N VAL A 910 73.85 13.52 -30.21
CA VAL A 910 75.24 13.09 -30.37
C VAL A 910 75.30 12.03 -31.46
N GLN A 911 75.79 12.42 -32.64
CA GLN A 911 76.02 11.48 -33.73
C GLN A 911 77.14 10.49 -33.37
N PHE A 912 76.77 9.22 -33.22
CA PHE A 912 77.71 8.12 -33.07
C PHE A 912 78.55 7.97 -34.34
N VAL A 913 79.86 8.18 -34.23
CA VAL A 913 80.80 7.89 -35.31
C VAL A 913 81.18 6.41 -35.21
N VAL A 914 80.31 5.57 -35.77
CA VAL A 914 80.56 4.12 -35.92
C VAL A 914 81.59 3.90 -37.03
N THR A 915 82.48 2.90 -36.88
CA THR A 915 83.46 2.59 -37.94
C THR A 915 82.77 2.25 -39.27
N ARG A 916 83.33 2.80 -40.36
CA ARG A 916 82.85 2.59 -41.73
C ARG A 916 82.81 1.07 -42.02
N PRO A 917 81.71 0.52 -42.56
CA PRO A 917 81.57 -0.92 -42.73
C PRO A 917 82.68 -1.50 -43.61
N ASP A 918 83.41 -2.46 -43.04
CA ASP A 918 84.36 -3.33 -43.76
C ASP A 918 83.58 -4.50 -44.41
N SER A 919 84.31 -5.32 -45.18
CA SER A 919 83.93 -6.62 -45.71
C SER A 919 83.33 -7.59 -44.67
N THR A 920 83.52 -7.35 -43.37
CA THR A 920 82.88 -8.05 -42.24
C THR A 920 82.01 -7.08 -41.43
N SER A 921 80.94 -6.57 -42.04
CA SER A 921 79.85 -5.88 -41.34
C SER A 921 78.91 -6.88 -40.65
N MET A 922 78.00 -6.40 -39.80
CA MET A 922 76.89 -7.22 -39.29
C MET A 922 75.98 -7.67 -40.44
N ILE A 923 75.41 -8.87 -40.35
CA ILE A 923 74.43 -9.36 -41.32
C ILE A 923 73.14 -9.75 -40.59
N PRO A 924 72.06 -8.95 -40.67
CA PRO A 924 70.76 -9.31 -40.12
C PRO A 924 69.96 -10.22 -41.06
N VAL A 925 69.19 -11.12 -40.46
CA VAL A 925 68.13 -11.93 -41.07
C VAL A 925 66.91 -11.79 -40.17
N GLN A 926 65.89 -11.06 -40.61
CA GLN A 926 64.72 -10.72 -39.78
C GLN A 926 63.45 -11.47 -40.20
N GLN A 927 62.57 -11.79 -39.24
CA GLN A 927 61.43 -12.70 -39.43
C GLN A 927 60.04 -12.05 -39.26
N ASN A 928 59.92 -10.76 -39.64
CA ASN A 928 58.78 -9.82 -39.55
C ASN A 928 57.40 -10.27 -40.13
N SER A 929 57.21 -11.56 -40.37
CA SER A 929 55.96 -12.26 -40.66
C SER A 929 54.89 -12.14 -39.56
N ASN A 930 55.22 -11.91 -38.28
CA ASN A 930 54.22 -11.75 -37.21
C ASN A 930 53.44 -10.43 -37.40
N ASN A 931 54.17 -9.32 -37.49
CA ASN A 931 53.64 -8.00 -37.84
C ASN A 931 52.88 -8.03 -39.19
N LEU A 932 53.42 -8.74 -40.19
CA LEU A 932 52.71 -8.92 -41.46
C LEU A 932 51.34 -9.62 -41.27
N ALA A 933 51.25 -10.68 -40.46
CA ALA A 933 49.98 -11.36 -40.17
C ALA A 933 49.00 -10.42 -39.46
N GLN A 934 49.46 -9.66 -38.47
CA GLN A 934 48.66 -8.66 -37.77
C GLN A 934 48.14 -7.55 -38.73
N SER A 935 48.99 -7.07 -39.65
CA SER A 935 48.63 -6.04 -40.64
C SER A 935 47.68 -6.51 -41.75
N LEU A 936 47.65 -7.81 -42.04
CA LEU A 936 46.76 -8.42 -43.04
C LEU A 936 45.37 -8.77 -42.45
N LEU A 937 45.20 -8.67 -41.14
CA LEU A 937 43.95 -8.97 -40.45
C LEU A 937 42.97 -7.79 -40.54
N GLY A 938 42.24 -7.70 -41.65
CA GLY A 938 41.16 -6.73 -41.84
C GLY A 938 39.78 -7.29 -41.53
N GLY A 939 38.86 -6.42 -41.07
CA GLY A 939 37.42 -6.69 -41.04
C GLY A 939 36.85 -7.35 -39.78
N SER A 940 37.61 -7.46 -38.69
CA SER A 940 37.16 -7.97 -37.38
C SER A 940 37.59 -7.00 -36.28
N SER A 941 36.64 -6.28 -35.67
CA SER A 941 36.93 -5.32 -34.61
C SER A 941 37.35 -5.99 -33.30
N PHE A 942 36.72 -7.13 -32.99
CA PHE A 942 37.08 -7.98 -31.85
C PHE A 942 38.54 -8.43 -31.90
N ALA A 943 39.04 -8.78 -33.10
CA ALA A 943 40.43 -9.19 -33.27
C ALA A 943 41.41 -8.01 -33.21
N THR A 944 41.07 -6.83 -33.74
CA THR A 944 41.91 -5.63 -33.57
C THR A 944 41.99 -5.18 -32.11
N ASP A 945 40.89 -5.29 -31.36
CA ASP A 945 40.88 -5.00 -29.91
C ASP A 945 41.83 -5.95 -29.16
N ILE A 946 41.81 -7.25 -29.46
CA ILE A 946 42.70 -8.24 -28.85
C ILE A 946 44.17 -7.99 -29.23
N LEU A 947 44.46 -7.70 -30.50
CA LEU A 947 45.83 -7.37 -30.95
C LEU A 947 46.37 -6.05 -30.36
N SER A 948 45.50 -5.17 -29.87
CA SER A 948 45.92 -3.96 -29.13
C SER A 948 46.33 -4.23 -27.68
N MET A 949 46.00 -5.42 -27.15
CA MET A 949 46.37 -5.86 -25.80
C MET A 949 47.68 -6.66 -25.81
N SER A 950 48.33 -6.78 -24.65
CA SER A 950 49.46 -7.70 -24.49
C SER A 950 49.00 -9.16 -24.67
N PRO A 951 49.78 -10.01 -25.37
CA PRO A 951 49.38 -11.40 -25.65
C PRO A 951 49.28 -12.22 -24.36
N ALA A 952 48.38 -13.22 -24.35
CA ALA A 952 48.10 -14.03 -23.16
C ALA A 952 49.30 -14.87 -22.72
N ILE A 953 50.15 -15.27 -23.68
CA ILE A 953 51.51 -15.75 -23.48
C ILE A 953 52.41 -14.92 -24.39
N GLY A 954 53.33 -14.16 -23.80
CA GLY A 954 54.45 -13.53 -24.50
C GLY A 954 55.77 -14.03 -23.91
N ILE A 955 56.58 -14.72 -24.72
CA ILE A 955 57.92 -15.20 -24.33
C ILE A 955 58.92 -14.55 -25.27
N ALA A 956 59.65 -13.55 -24.77
CA ALA A 956 60.77 -12.93 -25.47
C ALA A 956 62.11 -13.34 -24.85
N GLY A 957 63.16 -13.43 -25.67
CA GLY A 957 64.51 -13.71 -25.19
C GLY A 957 65.59 -13.39 -26.22
N THR A 958 66.80 -13.11 -25.74
CA THR A 958 67.96 -12.71 -26.57
C THR A 958 69.17 -13.56 -26.21
N PHE A 959 69.69 -14.33 -27.15
CA PHE A 959 70.97 -15.02 -27.01
C PHE A 959 72.08 -14.15 -27.59
N LEU A 960 73.14 -13.90 -26.81
CA LEU A 960 74.22 -12.98 -27.17
C LEU A 960 75.56 -13.72 -27.29
N ASP A 961 76.02 -13.89 -28.53
CA ASP A 961 77.37 -14.36 -28.90
C ASP A 961 77.82 -13.57 -30.15
N ASP A 962 78.80 -14.05 -30.94
CA ASP A 962 79.08 -13.49 -32.27
C ASP A 962 77.92 -13.71 -33.28
N ILE A 963 77.00 -14.61 -32.94
CA ILE A 963 75.65 -14.63 -33.51
C ILE A 963 74.70 -14.21 -32.39
N GLN A 964 73.98 -13.10 -32.59
CA GLN A 964 72.83 -12.74 -31.75
C GLN A 964 71.57 -13.41 -32.32
N VAL A 965 70.73 -13.96 -31.44
CA VAL A 965 69.40 -14.48 -31.78
C VAL A 965 68.38 -13.87 -30.83
N ASP A 966 67.58 -12.96 -31.34
CA ASP A 966 66.45 -12.36 -30.64
C ASP A 966 65.18 -13.13 -31.06
N PHE A 967 64.38 -13.60 -30.11
CA PHE A 967 63.16 -14.34 -30.39
C PHE A 967 61.97 -13.84 -29.57
N LEU A 968 60.78 -13.95 -30.16
CA LEU A 968 59.49 -13.65 -29.56
C LEU A 968 58.51 -14.77 -29.91
N VAL A 969 57.78 -15.27 -28.91
CA VAL A 969 56.65 -16.20 -29.09
C VAL A 969 55.42 -15.58 -28.46
N GLU A 970 54.38 -15.40 -29.27
CA GLU A 970 53.08 -14.88 -28.86
C GLU A 970 52.01 -15.96 -29.04
N ALA A 971 51.21 -16.21 -28.01
CA ALA A 971 50.02 -17.04 -28.13
C ALA A 971 48.86 -16.44 -27.35
N THR A 972 47.73 -16.24 -28.03
CA THR A 972 46.50 -15.67 -27.47
C THR A 972 45.30 -16.42 -28.03
N GLN A 973 44.41 -16.89 -27.14
CA GLN A 973 43.15 -17.51 -27.53
C GLN A 973 42.01 -16.87 -26.74
N ALA A 974 40.92 -16.52 -27.41
CA ALA A 974 39.71 -15.96 -26.81
C ALA A 974 38.45 -16.58 -27.42
N ASP A 975 37.43 -16.77 -26.59
CA ASP A 975 36.09 -17.24 -26.96
C ASP A 975 35.09 -16.39 -26.17
N ARG A 976 34.30 -15.58 -26.86
CA ARG A 976 33.26 -14.71 -26.29
C ARG A 976 31.92 -15.14 -26.85
N ARG A 977 30.99 -15.55 -25.97
CA ARG A 977 29.64 -15.94 -26.35
C ARG A 977 28.62 -15.09 -25.62
N ASN A 978 27.76 -14.41 -26.37
CA ASN A 978 26.70 -13.57 -25.83
C ASN A 978 25.32 -14.06 -26.31
N VAL A 979 24.31 -13.96 -25.44
CA VAL A 979 22.92 -14.30 -25.77
C VAL A 979 22.01 -13.22 -25.19
N VAL A 980 21.79 -12.20 -26.01
CA VAL A 980 20.85 -11.10 -25.76
C VAL A 980 19.45 -11.55 -26.18
N MET A 981 18.44 -11.22 -25.38
CA MET A 981 17.06 -11.61 -25.63
C MET A 981 16.12 -10.46 -25.27
N THR A 982 15.43 -9.92 -26.26
CA THR A 982 14.41 -8.87 -26.08
C THR A 982 13.03 -9.50 -26.29
N MET A 983 12.12 -9.32 -25.32
CA MET A 983 10.79 -9.96 -25.31
C MET A 983 9.67 -8.94 -25.09
N PRO A 984 9.29 -8.13 -26.10
CA PRO A 984 8.07 -7.34 -26.03
C PRO A 984 6.85 -8.25 -25.92
N ARG A 985 5.92 -7.89 -25.04
CA ARG A 985 4.61 -8.52 -24.87
C ARG A 985 3.53 -7.46 -25.00
N LEU A 986 2.51 -7.74 -25.79
CA LEU A 986 1.39 -6.82 -26.07
C LEU A 986 0.08 -7.59 -25.99
N THR A 987 -0.92 -7.06 -25.28
CA THR A 987 -2.28 -7.63 -25.26
C THR A 987 -3.23 -6.67 -25.95
N PHE A 988 -4.00 -7.18 -26.91
CA PHE A 988 -4.98 -6.42 -27.68
C PHE A 988 -6.26 -7.23 -27.92
N THR A 989 -7.33 -6.56 -28.33
CA THR A 989 -8.63 -7.19 -28.63
C THR A 989 -8.66 -7.83 -30.00
N ASN A 990 -9.34 -8.96 -30.14
CA ASN A 990 -9.52 -9.67 -31.41
C ASN A 990 -9.97 -8.70 -32.54
N GLY A 991 -9.30 -8.75 -33.70
CA GLY A 991 -9.59 -7.91 -34.87
C GLY A 991 -9.16 -6.44 -34.77
N HIS A 992 -8.31 -6.08 -33.80
CA HIS A 992 -7.78 -4.72 -33.66
C HIS A 992 -6.26 -4.70 -33.86
N ALA A 993 -5.74 -3.57 -34.34
CA ALA A 993 -4.30 -3.31 -34.39
C ALA A 993 -3.83 -2.65 -33.10
N ALA A 994 -2.66 -3.04 -32.61
CA ALA A 994 -1.99 -2.42 -31.48
C ALA A 994 -0.48 -2.37 -31.72
N ASN A 995 0.23 -1.46 -31.05
CA ASN A 995 1.68 -1.38 -31.14
C ASN A 995 2.35 -1.17 -29.79
N ILE A 996 3.65 -1.44 -29.76
CA ILE A 996 4.57 -1.10 -28.68
C ILE A 996 5.89 -0.63 -29.29
N PHE A 997 6.43 0.47 -28.78
CA PHE A 997 7.77 0.94 -29.15
C PHE A 997 8.57 1.38 -27.92
N VAL A 998 9.87 1.16 -27.98
CA VAL A 998 10.85 1.51 -26.94
C VAL A 998 12.03 2.16 -27.63
N THR A 999 12.08 3.50 -27.62
CA THR A 999 13.00 4.28 -28.46
C THR A 999 13.89 5.19 -27.63
N THR A 1000 15.20 5.06 -27.81
CA THR A 1000 16.20 6.01 -27.33
C THR A 1000 16.31 7.17 -28.34
N GLN A 1001 16.34 8.39 -27.84
CA GLN A 1001 16.54 9.59 -28.65
C GLN A 1001 17.96 10.12 -28.42
N THR A 1002 18.79 10.12 -29.46
CA THR A 1002 20.16 10.63 -29.38
C THR A 1002 20.26 11.91 -30.18
N ALA A 1003 20.53 13.03 -29.49
CA ALA A 1003 20.85 14.31 -30.11
C ALA A 1003 22.29 14.30 -30.66
N PHE A 1004 22.52 14.88 -31.83
CA PHE A 1004 23.82 14.93 -32.49
C PHE A 1004 24.00 16.22 -33.30
N VAL A 1005 25.25 16.69 -33.44
CA VAL A 1005 25.56 17.89 -34.25
C VAL A 1005 25.54 17.49 -35.72
N SER A 1006 24.51 17.92 -36.44
CA SER A 1006 24.21 17.41 -37.77
C SER A 1006 24.61 18.36 -38.89
N ASP A 1007 24.73 19.66 -38.59
CA ASP A 1007 25.21 20.72 -39.48
C ASP A 1007 25.83 21.86 -38.65
N LEU A 1008 26.66 22.70 -39.28
CA LEU A 1008 27.43 23.77 -38.65
C LEU A 1008 27.27 25.07 -39.45
N ALA A 1009 26.34 25.93 -39.04
CA ALA A 1009 26.09 27.20 -39.73
C ALA A 1009 27.22 28.21 -39.43
N PRO A 1010 27.97 28.71 -40.43
CA PRO A 1010 29.09 29.61 -40.18
C PRO A 1010 28.63 31.04 -39.87
N VAL A 1011 28.81 31.46 -38.62
CA VAL A 1011 28.53 32.83 -38.15
C VAL A 1011 29.78 33.70 -38.34
N VAL A 1012 29.70 34.67 -39.24
CA VAL A 1012 30.82 35.54 -39.62
C VAL A 1012 30.82 36.86 -38.84
N GLY A 1013 31.99 37.23 -38.31
CA GLY A 1013 32.23 38.51 -37.63
C GLY A 1013 33.44 39.25 -38.23
N THR A 1014 33.72 40.46 -37.73
CA THR A 1014 34.90 41.22 -38.19
C THR A 1014 36.18 40.49 -37.77
N ASN A 1015 36.88 39.91 -38.75
CA ASN A 1015 38.09 39.09 -38.58
C ASN A 1015 37.90 37.83 -37.69
N ALA A 1016 36.67 37.31 -37.60
CA ALA A 1016 36.36 36.09 -36.85
C ALA A 1016 35.30 35.24 -37.57
N VAL A 1017 35.34 33.93 -37.37
CA VAL A 1017 34.26 33.00 -37.72
C VAL A 1017 34.01 32.11 -36.50
N ALA A 1018 32.74 31.82 -36.23
CA ALA A 1018 32.31 30.75 -35.34
C ALA A 1018 31.34 29.83 -36.10
N PHE A 1019 31.06 28.64 -35.55
CA PHE A 1019 29.98 27.79 -36.03
C PHE A 1019 28.84 27.78 -35.02
N ASP A 1020 27.61 27.85 -35.52
CA ASP A 1020 26.37 27.66 -34.76
C ASP A 1020 25.85 26.23 -35.08
N PRO A 1021 25.96 25.28 -34.13
CA PRO A 1021 25.68 23.87 -34.39
C PRO A 1021 24.17 23.61 -34.46
N THR A 1022 23.71 23.09 -35.60
CA THR A 1022 22.36 22.55 -35.72
C THR A 1022 22.34 21.15 -35.12
N VAL A 1023 21.46 20.93 -34.16
CA VAL A 1023 21.30 19.65 -33.46
C VAL A 1023 20.05 18.95 -33.99
N ASP A 1024 20.24 17.86 -34.72
CA ASP A 1024 19.17 16.91 -35.06
C ASP A 1024 19.09 15.81 -33.98
N VAL A 1025 17.99 15.07 -33.98
CA VAL A 1025 17.77 13.92 -33.07
C VAL A 1025 17.51 12.68 -33.91
N ILE A 1026 18.20 11.58 -33.60
CA ILE A 1026 17.94 10.27 -34.19
C ILE A 1026 17.24 9.35 -33.20
N ASN A 1027 16.20 8.66 -33.67
CA ASN A 1027 15.44 7.67 -32.91
C ASN A 1027 16.00 6.28 -33.21
N THR A 1028 16.48 5.57 -32.18
CA THR A 1028 16.90 4.17 -32.27
C THR A 1028 16.21 3.35 -31.18
N GLY A 1029 16.31 2.02 -31.23
CA GLY A 1029 15.55 1.11 -30.38
C GLY A 1029 14.60 0.25 -31.20
N PHE A 1030 13.39 0.04 -30.69
CA PHE A 1030 12.50 -1.04 -31.13
C PHE A 1030 11.07 -0.61 -31.37
N THR A 1031 10.43 -1.14 -32.43
CA THR A 1031 8.98 -1.05 -32.70
C THR A 1031 8.40 -2.43 -33.02
N LEU A 1032 7.14 -2.64 -32.60
CA LEU A 1032 6.32 -3.80 -32.94
C LEU A 1032 4.86 -3.35 -33.08
N GLY A 1033 4.37 -3.32 -34.31
CA GLY A 1033 2.94 -3.29 -34.63
C GLY A 1033 2.43 -4.72 -34.85
N VAL A 1034 1.27 -5.03 -34.27
CA VAL A 1034 0.57 -6.30 -34.44
C VAL A 1034 -0.91 -6.05 -34.67
N GLU A 1035 -1.46 -6.68 -35.69
CA GLU A 1035 -2.91 -6.88 -35.86
C GLU A 1035 -3.17 -8.38 -35.83
N GLY A 1036 -4.32 -8.82 -35.29
CA GLY A 1036 -4.57 -10.24 -35.11
C GLY A 1036 -6.04 -10.63 -35.05
N VAL A 1037 -6.36 -11.74 -35.73
CA VAL A 1037 -7.71 -12.34 -35.75
C VAL A 1037 -7.63 -13.79 -35.28
N VAL A 1038 -8.49 -14.14 -34.31
CA VAL A 1038 -8.65 -15.50 -33.81
C VAL A 1038 -9.57 -16.30 -34.74
N SER A 1039 -9.16 -17.52 -35.07
CA SER A 1039 -9.94 -18.51 -35.82
C SER A 1039 -11.27 -18.84 -35.13
N ALA A 1040 -12.30 -19.17 -35.90
CA ALA A 1040 -13.61 -19.54 -35.37
C ALA A 1040 -13.57 -20.76 -34.41
N ASP A 1041 -12.59 -21.65 -34.57
CA ASP A 1041 -12.35 -22.80 -33.68
C ASP A 1041 -11.55 -22.44 -32.40
N ARG A 1042 -11.18 -21.16 -32.22
CA ARG A 1042 -10.38 -20.62 -31.09
C ARG A 1042 -9.07 -21.37 -30.84
N ARG A 1043 -8.50 -21.99 -31.87
CA ARG A 1043 -7.24 -22.73 -31.79
C ARG A 1043 -6.10 -22.02 -32.51
N TYR A 1044 -6.36 -21.34 -33.61
CA TYR A 1044 -5.35 -20.58 -34.35
C TYR A 1044 -5.57 -19.07 -34.25
N VAL A 1045 -4.48 -18.32 -34.35
CA VAL A 1045 -4.46 -16.86 -34.49
C VAL A 1045 -3.71 -16.51 -35.77
N THR A 1046 -4.34 -15.74 -36.65
CA THR A 1046 -3.67 -15.12 -37.80
C THR A 1046 -3.22 -13.72 -37.40
N LEU A 1047 -1.91 -13.47 -37.48
CA LEU A 1047 -1.27 -12.21 -37.12
C LEU A 1047 -0.71 -11.52 -38.37
N THR A 1048 -0.91 -10.21 -38.47
CA THR A 1048 -0.09 -9.32 -39.29
C THR A 1048 0.96 -8.70 -38.37
N LEU A 1049 2.24 -8.92 -38.68
CA LEU A 1049 3.37 -8.48 -37.88
C LEU A 1049 4.17 -7.43 -38.66
N GLN A 1050 4.48 -6.31 -38.02
CA GLN A 1050 5.41 -5.29 -38.50
C GLN A 1050 6.35 -4.94 -37.35
N THR A 1051 7.66 -5.10 -37.53
CA THR A 1051 8.62 -4.83 -36.46
C THR A 1051 9.94 -4.31 -36.99
N GLN A 1052 10.52 -3.33 -36.30
CA GLN A 1052 11.80 -2.72 -36.63
C GLN A 1052 12.69 -2.69 -35.38
N LEU A 1053 13.97 -3.00 -35.57
CA LEU A 1053 15.02 -2.85 -34.58
C LEU A 1053 16.13 -2.00 -35.21
N ALA A 1054 16.33 -0.79 -34.70
CA ALA A 1054 17.35 0.14 -35.14
C ALA A 1054 18.41 0.31 -34.05
N GLU A 1055 19.68 0.06 -34.35
CA GLU A 1055 20.80 0.20 -33.41
C GLU A 1055 21.78 1.25 -33.92
N LEU A 1056 22.14 2.22 -33.07
CA LEU A 1056 23.15 3.23 -33.38
C LEU A 1056 24.55 2.60 -33.23
N VAL A 1057 25.19 2.31 -34.36
CA VAL A 1057 26.50 1.64 -34.39
C VAL A 1057 27.61 2.61 -34.00
N SER A 1058 27.62 3.80 -34.60
CA SER A 1058 28.60 4.85 -34.32
C SER A 1058 28.19 6.20 -34.93
N PHE A 1059 28.95 7.25 -34.64
CA PHE A 1059 28.96 8.47 -35.44
C PHE A 1059 30.29 8.52 -36.22
N ALA A 1060 30.21 8.59 -37.55
CA ALA A 1060 31.34 9.08 -38.33
C ALA A 1060 31.47 10.60 -38.10
N ARG A 1061 32.70 11.12 -38.15
CA ARG A 1061 32.98 12.55 -38.00
C ARG A 1061 33.58 13.09 -39.27
N GLU A 1062 33.10 14.25 -39.71
CA GLU A 1062 33.65 14.99 -40.84
C GLU A 1062 34.03 16.39 -40.37
N GLU A 1063 35.29 16.79 -40.59
CA GLU A 1063 35.82 18.08 -40.13
C GLU A 1063 35.41 19.20 -41.10
N VAL A 1064 34.54 20.10 -40.63
CA VAL A 1064 34.21 21.33 -41.34
C VAL A 1064 35.19 22.41 -40.92
N SER A 1065 35.82 23.08 -41.89
CA SER A 1065 36.76 24.17 -41.64
C SER A 1065 36.31 25.47 -42.31
N ALA A 1066 36.47 26.59 -41.61
CA ALA A 1066 36.19 27.92 -42.13
C ALA A 1066 37.39 28.85 -41.92
N GLN A 1067 37.64 29.71 -42.91
CA GLN A 1067 38.74 30.69 -42.90
C GLN A 1067 38.22 32.11 -43.09
N THR A 1068 38.79 33.06 -42.34
CA THR A 1068 38.48 34.48 -42.41
C THR A 1068 39.02 35.12 -43.71
N GLY A 1069 38.16 35.30 -44.70
CA GLY A 1069 38.52 35.96 -45.97
C GLY A 1069 38.68 37.47 -45.83
N GLY A 1070 39.84 37.97 -45.37
CA GLY A 1070 40.08 39.41 -45.23
C GLY A 1070 41.55 39.86 -45.15
N GLY A 1071 42.00 40.61 -46.16
CA GLY A 1071 43.13 41.55 -46.06
C GLY A 1071 44.55 40.96 -46.19
N THR A 1072 45.20 41.16 -47.34
CA THR A 1072 46.61 40.82 -47.58
C THR A 1072 47.60 41.82 -46.96
N GLN A 1073 47.65 41.90 -45.62
CA GLN A 1073 48.74 42.58 -44.90
C GLN A 1073 49.54 41.62 -44.02
N GLN A 1074 50.86 41.78 -44.03
CA GLN A 1074 51.80 40.86 -43.41
C GLN A 1074 51.72 40.89 -41.88
N GLY A 1075 51.62 39.73 -41.24
CA GLY A 1075 52.01 39.53 -39.83
C GLY A 1075 50.97 38.93 -38.89
N VAL A 1076 49.68 38.88 -39.26
CA VAL A 1076 48.63 38.23 -38.45
C VAL A 1076 48.28 36.86 -39.04
N PRO A 1077 48.34 35.76 -38.27
CA PRO A 1077 47.92 34.45 -38.76
C PRO A 1077 46.39 34.40 -38.88
N SER A 1078 45.88 34.04 -40.05
CA SER A 1078 44.46 33.73 -40.24
C SER A 1078 44.11 32.48 -39.43
N GLY A 1079 43.35 32.64 -38.35
CA GLY A 1079 42.80 31.51 -37.59
C GLY A 1079 41.79 30.75 -38.43
N ALA A 1080 42.16 29.56 -38.92
CA ALA A 1080 41.20 28.59 -39.40
C ALA A 1080 40.46 28.01 -38.19
N VAL A 1081 39.14 28.03 -38.22
CA VAL A 1081 38.30 27.41 -37.19
C VAL A 1081 37.79 26.09 -37.74
N THR A 1082 38.01 25.01 -36.99
CA THR A 1082 37.61 23.64 -37.32
C THR A 1082 36.60 23.13 -36.31
N SER A 1083 35.58 22.41 -36.75
CA SER A 1083 34.59 21.75 -35.91
C SER A 1083 34.03 20.53 -36.65
N ASP A 1084 33.66 19.47 -35.93
CA ASP A 1084 33.14 18.23 -36.51
C ASP A 1084 31.60 18.23 -36.65
N ILE A 1085 31.10 17.80 -37.81
CA ILE A 1085 29.72 17.27 -37.93
C ILE A 1085 29.73 15.77 -37.65
N GLN A 1086 28.61 15.28 -37.13
CA GLN A 1086 28.40 13.89 -36.74
C GLN A 1086 27.39 13.24 -37.69
N LEU A 1087 27.83 12.17 -38.35
CA LEU A 1087 27.04 11.40 -39.30
C LEU A 1087 26.67 10.05 -38.65
N PRO A 1088 25.44 9.85 -38.15
CA PRO A 1088 25.06 8.62 -37.46
C PRO A 1088 24.99 7.44 -38.43
N ILE A 1089 25.65 6.34 -38.07
CA ILE A 1089 25.55 5.04 -38.74
C ILE A 1089 24.58 4.19 -37.91
N VAL A 1090 23.40 3.89 -38.46
CA VAL A 1090 22.37 3.08 -37.82
C VAL A 1090 22.16 1.79 -38.60
N GLN A 1091 22.17 0.65 -37.89
CA GLN A 1091 21.79 -0.64 -38.43
C GLN A 1091 20.30 -0.87 -38.17
N VAL A 1092 19.48 -0.84 -39.24
CA VAL A 1092 18.03 -1.09 -39.16
C VAL A 1092 17.72 -2.50 -39.66
N THR A 1093 17.15 -3.33 -38.79
CA THR A 1093 16.51 -4.60 -39.15
C THR A 1093 15.00 -4.41 -39.20
N SER A 1094 14.35 -4.77 -40.30
CA SER A 1094 12.90 -4.62 -40.48
C SER A 1094 12.28 -5.94 -40.96
N LEU A 1095 11.10 -6.28 -40.42
CA LEU A 1095 10.33 -7.47 -40.77
C LEU A 1095 8.83 -7.12 -40.83
N SER A 1096 8.22 -7.37 -41.99
CA SER A 1096 6.77 -7.23 -42.20
C SER A 1096 6.23 -8.50 -42.86
N THR A 1097 5.31 -9.21 -42.20
CA THR A 1097 4.73 -10.46 -42.72
C THR A 1097 3.41 -10.84 -42.05
N GLY A 1098 2.60 -11.66 -42.72
CA GLY A 1098 1.41 -12.30 -42.16
C GLY A 1098 1.66 -13.77 -41.85
N ALA A 1099 1.23 -14.25 -40.68
CA ALA A 1099 1.42 -15.64 -40.26
C ALA A 1099 0.27 -16.17 -39.39
N THR A 1100 -0.13 -17.42 -39.61
CA THR A 1100 -1.10 -18.14 -38.77
C THR A 1100 -0.36 -19.07 -37.81
N VAL A 1101 -0.64 -18.94 -36.50
CA VAL A 1101 0.07 -19.65 -35.43
C VAL A 1101 -0.96 -20.28 -34.48
N PRO A 1102 -0.78 -21.53 -34.02
CA PRO A 1102 -1.60 -22.14 -32.98
C PRO A 1102 -1.45 -21.42 -31.64
N ASP A 1103 -2.52 -21.37 -30.85
CA ASP A 1103 -2.55 -20.84 -29.49
C ASP A 1103 -1.44 -21.43 -28.61
N LYS A 1104 -0.71 -20.56 -27.88
CA LYS A 1104 0.48 -20.84 -27.07
C LYS A 1104 1.67 -21.45 -27.84
N GLY A 1105 1.53 -21.76 -29.12
CA GLY A 1105 2.60 -22.26 -29.99
C GLY A 1105 3.57 -21.16 -30.37
N THR A 1106 4.78 -21.56 -30.79
CA THR A 1106 5.84 -20.63 -31.18
C THR A 1106 6.20 -20.85 -32.64
N LEU A 1107 6.20 -19.77 -33.43
CA LEU A 1107 6.63 -19.77 -34.84
C LEU A 1107 7.92 -18.95 -34.98
N LEU A 1108 8.91 -19.47 -35.70
CA LEU A 1108 10.03 -18.68 -36.21
C LEU A 1108 9.57 -17.89 -37.44
N VAL A 1109 9.41 -16.58 -37.27
CA VAL A 1109 8.87 -15.67 -38.29
C VAL A 1109 9.96 -15.18 -39.24
N GLY A 1110 11.18 -15.00 -38.73
CA GLY A 1110 12.33 -14.54 -39.50
C GLY A 1110 13.63 -14.59 -38.70
N GLY A 1111 14.72 -14.13 -39.31
CA GLY A 1111 16.03 -14.09 -38.70
C GLY A 1111 17.14 -13.89 -39.72
N GLN A 1112 18.37 -13.73 -39.23
CA GLN A 1112 19.57 -13.53 -40.02
C GLN A 1112 20.73 -14.25 -39.34
N ARG A 1113 21.55 -14.99 -40.10
CA ARG A 1113 22.84 -15.49 -39.62
C ARG A 1113 23.96 -14.89 -40.46
N LEU A 1114 24.82 -14.13 -39.79
CA LEU A 1114 26.08 -13.63 -40.31
C LEU A 1114 27.19 -14.53 -39.76
N SER A 1115 28.19 -14.81 -40.60
CA SER A 1115 29.39 -15.54 -40.24
C SER A 1115 30.56 -14.92 -41.00
N SER A 1116 31.47 -14.29 -40.28
CA SER A 1116 32.76 -13.84 -40.81
C SER A 1116 33.83 -14.81 -40.31
N GLU A 1117 34.70 -15.26 -41.20
CA GLU A 1117 35.87 -16.07 -40.83
C GLU A 1117 37.07 -15.59 -41.63
N VAL A 1118 38.09 -15.12 -40.93
CA VAL A 1118 39.31 -14.53 -41.48
C VAL A 1118 40.49 -15.32 -40.93
N GLU A 1119 41.12 -16.12 -41.78
CA GLU A 1119 42.35 -16.84 -41.49
C GLU A 1119 43.52 -16.21 -42.25
N VAL A 1120 44.54 -15.80 -41.51
CA VAL A 1120 45.79 -15.23 -42.03
C VAL A 1120 46.93 -16.15 -41.61
N GLU A 1121 47.48 -16.92 -42.56
CA GLU A 1121 48.78 -17.58 -42.41
C GLU A 1121 49.87 -16.81 -43.17
N THR A 1122 50.95 -16.47 -42.47
CA THR A 1122 52.19 -15.93 -43.06
C THR A 1122 53.38 -16.80 -42.65
N GLY A 1123 54.54 -16.63 -43.29
CA GLY A 1123 55.75 -17.36 -42.88
C GLY A 1123 56.93 -17.17 -43.80
N VAL A 1124 58.11 -17.59 -43.34
CA VAL A 1124 59.37 -17.44 -44.11
C VAL A 1124 59.36 -18.37 -45.31
N PRO A 1125 59.63 -17.90 -46.55
CA PRO A 1125 59.74 -18.75 -47.73
C PRO A 1125 60.71 -19.93 -47.52
N VAL A 1126 60.36 -21.09 -48.06
CA VAL A 1126 61.04 -22.39 -47.87
C VAL A 1126 60.97 -22.94 -46.44
N LEU A 1127 61.41 -22.19 -45.41
CA LEU A 1127 61.49 -22.69 -44.04
C LEU A 1127 60.12 -23.06 -43.45
N SER A 1128 59.10 -22.25 -43.73
CA SER A 1128 57.67 -22.53 -43.45
C SER A 1128 57.16 -23.87 -44.00
N LYS A 1129 57.86 -24.50 -44.96
CA LYS A 1129 57.42 -25.75 -45.62
C LYS A 1129 58.20 -26.98 -45.16
N LEU A 1130 59.16 -26.82 -44.25
CA LEU A 1130 59.94 -27.94 -43.72
C LEU A 1130 59.19 -28.65 -42.57
N PRO A 1131 58.98 -29.98 -42.61
CA PRO A 1131 58.29 -30.69 -41.54
C PRO A 1131 59.05 -30.57 -40.21
N ILE A 1132 58.33 -30.74 -39.10
CA ILE A 1132 58.79 -30.56 -37.71
C ILE A 1132 59.08 -29.08 -37.36
N ILE A 1133 59.84 -28.34 -38.17
CA ILE A 1133 60.23 -26.95 -37.87
C ILE A 1133 59.32 -25.86 -38.46
N ASN A 1134 58.43 -26.20 -39.40
CA ASN A 1134 57.44 -25.30 -40.03
C ASN A 1134 56.81 -24.29 -39.04
N ARG A 1135 56.35 -24.76 -37.88
CA ARG A 1135 55.61 -23.92 -36.92
C ARG A 1135 56.45 -22.79 -36.29
N PHE A 1136 57.78 -22.90 -36.25
CA PHE A 1136 58.67 -21.79 -35.83
C PHE A 1136 58.85 -20.71 -36.91
N PHE A 1137 58.38 -20.97 -38.14
CA PHE A 1137 58.52 -20.07 -39.30
C PHE A 1137 57.16 -19.80 -39.99
N THR A 1138 56.05 -20.03 -39.28
CA THR A 1138 54.69 -19.74 -39.75
C THR A 1138 53.85 -19.13 -38.64
N ASN A 1139 53.25 -17.98 -38.92
CA ASN A 1139 52.42 -17.25 -37.97
C ASN A 1139 50.97 -17.30 -38.46
N ARG A 1140 50.07 -17.65 -37.56
CA ARG A 1140 48.65 -17.90 -37.86
C ARG A 1140 47.79 -17.03 -36.97
N ILE A 1141 46.88 -16.30 -37.58
CA ILE A 1141 45.78 -15.61 -36.89
C ILE A 1141 44.47 -16.07 -37.50
N GLN A 1142 43.56 -16.58 -36.68
CA GLN A 1142 42.20 -16.95 -37.07
C GLN A 1142 41.22 -16.13 -36.22
N SER A 1143 40.45 -15.26 -36.86
CA SER A 1143 39.27 -14.64 -36.25
C SER A 1143 38.02 -15.24 -36.87
N LYS A 1144 37.03 -15.56 -36.02
CA LYS A 1144 35.72 -16.04 -36.46
C LYS A 1144 34.61 -15.38 -35.64
N GLU A 1145 33.71 -14.69 -36.30
CA GLU A 1145 32.57 -13.99 -35.71
C GLU A 1145 31.27 -14.55 -36.29
N GLU A 1146 30.46 -15.20 -35.46
CA GLU A 1146 29.12 -15.68 -35.84
C GLU A 1146 28.04 -14.92 -35.07
N GLN A 1147 27.17 -14.20 -35.77
CA GLN A 1147 26.00 -13.52 -35.21
C GLN A 1147 24.72 -14.13 -35.79
N THR A 1148 23.83 -14.64 -34.93
CA THR A 1148 22.52 -15.17 -35.31
C THR A 1148 21.41 -14.39 -34.60
N LEU A 1149 20.64 -13.63 -35.37
CA LEU A 1149 19.36 -13.06 -34.97
C LEU A 1149 18.22 -14.01 -35.33
N LEU A 1150 17.33 -14.30 -34.39
CA LEU A 1150 16.08 -15.02 -34.61
C LEU A 1150 14.90 -14.20 -34.08
N ILE A 1151 13.83 -14.13 -34.87
CA ILE A 1151 12.59 -13.41 -34.56
C ILE A 1151 11.46 -14.43 -34.46
N LEU A 1152 11.05 -14.71 -33.23
CA LEU A 1152 10.02 -15.68 -32.86
C LEU A 1152 8.74 -14.95 -32.47
N ILE A 1153 7.58 -15.55 -32.73
CA ILE A 1153 6.28 -15.06 -32.26
C ILE A 1153 5.52 -16.18 -31.54
N LYS A 1154 4.83 -15.81 -30.46
CA LYS A 1154 3.96 -16.68 -29.69
C LYS A 1154 2.68 -15.93 -29.30
N PRO A 1155 1.55 -16.12 -30.01
CA PRO A 1155 0.26 -15.67 -29.53
C PRO A 1155 -0.25 -16.58 -28.40
N THR A 1156 -1.04 -16.00 -27.51
CA THR A 1156 -1.85 -16.69 -26.50
C THR A 1156 -3.24 -16.06 -26.51
N ILE A 1157 -4.25 -16.88 -26.78
CA ILE A 1157 -5.66 -16.46 -26.78
C ILE A 1157 -6.13 -16.40 -25.32
N LEU A 1158 -6.55 -15.20 -24.90
CA LEU A 1158 -7.12 -14.94 -23.59
C LEU A 1158 -8.65 -14.89 -23.73
N ILE A 1159 -9.33 -15.92 -23.21
CA ILE A 1159 -10.78 -16.01 -23.14
C ILE A 1159 -11.17 -15.82 -21.67
N GLN A 1160 -11.94 -14.77 -21.38
CA GLN A 1160 -12.24 -14.36 -19.99
C GLN A 1160 -12.82 -15.52 -19.16
N ASN A 1161 -13.82 -16.24 -19.68
CA ASN A 1161 -14.45 -17.38 -19.01
C ASN A 1161 -13.46 -18.54 -18.74
N GLU A 1162 -12.49 -18.79 -19.63
CA GLU A 1162 -11.47 -19.84 -19.41
C GLU A 1162 -10.48 -19.43 -18.32
N GLU A 1163 -10.08 -18.16 -18.27
CA GLU A 1163 -9.20 -17.63 -17.24
C GLU A 1163 -9.92 -17.48 -15.88
N GLU A 1164 -11.21 -17.15 -15.84
CA GLU A 1164 -12.02 -17.17 -14.62
C GLU A 1164 -12.09 -18.57 -14.02
N GLU A 1165 -12.50 -19.57 -14.79
CA GLU A 1165 -12.60 -20.97 -14.32
C GLU A 1165 -11.23 -21.57 -13.95
N LYS A 1166 -10.15 -21.15 -14.62
CA LYS A 1166 -8.76 -21.53 -14.29
C LYS A 1166 -8.26 -20.91 -12.99
N ASN A 1167 -8.70 -19.69 -12.64
CA ASN A 1167 -8.35 -19.03 -11.37
C ASN A 1167 -9.31 -19.42 -10.23
N PHE A 1168 -10.55 -19.74 -10.53
CA PHE A 1168 -11.62 -20.10 -9.60
C PHE A 1168 -12.40 -21.35 -10.09
N PRO A 1169 -11.83 -22.56 -9.95
CA PRO A 1169 -12.50 -23.78 -10.43
C PRO A 1169 -13.86 -24.02 -9.78
N GLY A 1170 -14.86 -24.34 -10.59
CA GLY A 1170 -16.26 -24.47 -10.21
C GLY A 1170 -17.02 -23.14 -10.10
N LEU A 1171 -16.40 -21.99 -10.41
CA LEU A 1171 -17.08 -20.69 -10.35
C LEU A 1171 -18.21 -20.63 -11.39
N LEU A 1172 -17.97 -21.05 -12.63
CA LEU A 1172 -18.98 -21.00 -13.69
C LEU A 1172 -20.18 -21.92 -13.38
N ASP A 1173 -19.93 -23.09 -12.81
CA ASP A 1173 -20.97 -24.00 -12.33
C ASP A 1173 -21.73 -23.40 -11.13
N SER A 1174 -21.03 -22.75 -10.19
CA SER A 1174 -21.67 -22.10 -9.04
C SER A 1174 -22.56 -20.94 -9.47
N LEU A 1175 -22.14 -20.13 -10.45
CA LEU A 1175 -22.91 -19.00 -10.97
C LEU A 1175 -24.15 -19.46 -11.75
N GLN A 1176 -24.04 -20.55 -12.53
CA GLN A 1176 -25.19 -21.16 -13.21
C GLN A 1176 -26.20 -21.76 -12.22
N ASN A 1177 -25.74 -22.39 -11.14
CA ASN A 1177 -26.61 -23.06 -10.18
C ASN A 1177 -27.12 -22.15 -9.04
N ARG A 1178 -26.60 -20.92 -8.89
CA ARG A 1178 -26.96 -20.00 -7.79
C ARG A 1178 -28.44 -19.61 -7.74
N PHE A 1179 -29.14 -19.68 -8.87
CA PHE A 1179 -30.58 -19.43 -8.98
C PHE A 1179 -31.46 -20.63 -8.59
N ASP A 1180 -30.87 -21.82 -8.42
CA ASP A 1180 -31.60 -23.06 -8.07
C ASP A 1180 -31.58 -23.31 -6.53
N SER A 1181 -30.90 -22.45 -5.75
CA SER A 1181 -30.69 -22.61 -4.29
C SER A 1181 -31.42 -21.56 -3.42
N GLY A 1182 -32.73 -21.40 -3.65
CA GLY A 1182 -33.65 -20.82 -2.67
C GLY A 1182 -33.95 -19.33 -2.79
N PHE A 1183 -35.12 -19.03 -3.36
CA PHE A 1183 -36.02 -17.96 -2.95
C PHE A 1183 -37.46 -18.53 -2.89
#